data_AF-A0A1B2JGM9-F1
#
_entry.id   AF-A0A1B2JGM9-F1
#
_cell.length_a   1.000
_cell.length_b   1.000
_cell.length_c   1.000
_cell.angle_alpha   90.00
_cell.angle_beta   90.00
_cell.angle_gamma   90.00
#
_symmetry.space_group_name_H-M   'P 1'
#
loop_
_entity.id
_entity.type
_entity.pdbx_description
1 polymer ?
#
loop_
_entity_poly.entity_id
_entity_poly.type
_entity_poly.pdbx_seq_one_letter_code
_entity_poly.pdbx_strand_id
1 'polypeptide(L)'
;MRLSRIGTPKVSVTRVISVRKVVIARRKLARPDNTDAKTWLMKEEQRKLRQKEQEMKQRLRELEKFKTKVQKSYMRKEDKNLVQEIEKDLNIRTDDHNLDSDIDLVFGNLMQSEEQPKSLKSLKGASDARNNIDKSVELFSFPSPNLTLPEKVIHHIGPLVKHISNPENIQWGRLLLDLEKNQGFNGLSSVDITRLIQNIPKEQKYQHMSLIHEMMFNSGISPDRYLTDLMMTAFSEKSYYEPLVEAFFQEYDVNGWAPTDYTFGALIKVYSKGKKLDKINNLLNQMKLKYHKEPNKKIYTMVLQTCMKIDDYKKTSEVFDAMKFNSVATNPDTTAFGSMILMHVLNDNVEAALDLYDNLETEPDETILLALARGCSSRKVLINRGWDFIIEYYKRKFPLNEKLMTVMMYLTSRDGDLSLTRAIYNTIHESRFKMNESFSMNKDDGIALNVLLRGYFKYSDNHTVQSKTNDAVVALRRSTLALNHFGYHPKATPFLPVNELEEKHILPEVKAIWSYIILHYPDIVTSELVGTYLMILATRGSMSEFTKAFEELTLKPVVEQLDNAVEVEEEPEPSSELSDLRSTPLAIRLSSNIQIKYHRNHDIYHIALQACINNKDIEFGQKIWQERGRFRKTPEFSTQPRKIKHNQDFEFARDMLRLLVKCNELNDACKLLLSTETQFNWEWTYVKPVYIAAEQLGDEYAKKVVRRVVRNKKSKWREEYLQGM
;
A
#
# COMPACT_ATOMS: atom_id res chain seq x y z
N MET A 1 5.71 67.60 -28.71
CA MET A 1 6.20 68.90 -29.24
C MET A 1 7.64 69.06 -28.78
N ARG A 2 8.68 69.19 -29.62
CA ARG A 2 8.89 70.32 -30.55
C ARG A 2 7.74 71.32 -30.52
N LEU A 3 7.97 72.37 -29.73
CA LEU A 3 7.34 73.69 -29.70
C LEU A 3 5.91 73.86 -29.20
N SER A 4 5.79 74.91 -28.37
CA SER A 4 4.62 75.66 -27.89
C SER A 4 4.10 75.21 -26.52
N ARG A 5 3.61 76.07 -25.63
CA ARG A 5 3.81 77.50 -25.27
C ARG A 5 2.89 77.72 -24.03
N ILE A 6 3.23 78.64 -23.11
CA ILE A 6 2.31 79.30 -22.15
C ILE A 6 1.82 78.39 -21.01
N GLY A 7 1.80 78.72 -19.72
CA GLY A 7 2.12 79.93 -18.96
C GLY A 7 1.56 79.71 -17.54
N THR A 8 2.38 79.86 -16.51
CA THR A 8 1.96 79.86 -15.10
C THR A 8 1.37 81.21 -14.71
N PRO A 9 0.53 81.27 -13.66
CA PRO A 9 1.01 82.01 -12.49
C PRO A 9 0.71 81.32 -11.14
N LYS A 10 1.68 81.47 -10.23
CA LYS A 10 1.55 81.28 -8.78
C LYS A 10 0.80 82.47 -8.17
N VAL A 11 -0.05 82.26 -7.17
CA VAL A 11 -0.17 83.16 -6.00
C VAL A 11 -0.61 82.36 -4.77
N SER A 12 0.23 82.34 -3.74
CA SER A 12 -0.13 82.17 -2.32
C SER A 12 -0.48 83.53 -1.72
N VAL A 13 -1.42 83.62 -0.77
CA VAL A 13 -1.41 84.53 0.41
C VAL A 13 -2.77 84.39 1.13
N THR A 14 -2.87 83.83 2.35
CA THR A 14 -2.64 84.37 3.72
C THR A 14 -3.94 84.84 4.40
N ARG A 15 -4.03 84.46 5.68
CA ARG A 15 -5.05 84.74 6.71
C ARG A 15 -5.61 86.16 6.73
N VAL A 16 -6.90 86.25 7.06
CA VAL A 16 -7.46 87.39 7.79
C VAL A 16 -7.91 86.92 9.17
N ILE A 17 -7.30 87.50 10.20
CA ILE A 17 -7.65 87.39 11.60
C ILE A 17 -8.69 88.48 11.88
N SER A 18 -9.86 88.13 12.41
CA SER A 18 -10.75 89.11 13.06
C SER A 18 -10.85 88.81 14.56
N VAL A 19 -10.11 89.57 15.36
CA VAL A 19 -10.30 89.66 16.81
C VAL A 19 -11.16 90.89 17.07
N ARG A 20 -12.34 90.72 17.70
CA ARG A 20 -12.96 91.77 18.52
C ARG A 20 -13.55 91.20 19.80
N LYS A 21 -12.91 91.58 20.90
CA LYS A 21 -13.39 91.53 22.29
C LYS A 21 -14.68 92.32 22.43
N VAL A 22 -15.70 91.80 23.13
CA VAL A 22 -16.72 92.63 23.81
C VAL A 22 -17.17 91.96 25.13
N VAL A 23 -16.68 92.58 26.21
CA VAL A 23 -17.35 92.91 27.49
C VAL A 23 -17.97 91.80 28.34
N ILE A 24 -17.31 91.58 29.48
CA ILE A 24 -17.83 90.94 30.69
C ILE A 24 -18.97 91.81 31.26
N ALA A 25 -20.20 91.33 31.17
CA ALA A 25 -21.28 91.79 32.05
C ALA A 25 -21.41 90.79 33.21
N ARG A 26 -20.84 91.12 34.37
CA ARG A 26 -21.14 90.42 35.62
C ARG A 26 -22.61 90.71 35.99
N ARG A 27 -23.52 89.79 35.69
CA ARG A 27 -24.76 89.62 36.46
C ARG A 27 -24.62 88.34 37.28
N LYS A 28 -24.30 88.49 38.57
CA LYS A 28 -24.64 87.47 39.57
C LYS A 28 -26.15 87.40 39.62
N LEU A 29 -26.75 86.22 39.40
CA LEU A 29 -27.83 85.65 40.21
C LEU A 29 -28.39 84.36 39.60
N ALA A 30 -28.53 83.36 40.47
CA ALA A 30 -29.24 82.08 40.38
C ALA A 30 -28.71 81.01 39.40
N ARG A 31 -28.12 79.96 39.99
CA ARG A 31 -27.90 78.64 39.36
C ARG A 31 -29.28 77.94 39.20
N PRO A 32 -29.68 77.47 38.02
CA PRO A 32 -30.71 76.43 37.92
C PRO A 32 -30.06 75.06 38.16
N ASP A 33 -30.79 74.19 38.86
CA ASP A 33 -30.31 72.92 39.39
C ASP A 33 -29.68 71.99 38.34
N ASN A 34 -28.52 71.43 38.72
CA ASN A 34 -27.61 70.62 37.92
C ASN A 34 -28.10 69.17 37.67
N THR A 35 -29.41 68.93 37.82
CA THR A 35 -30.05 67.61 37.72
C THR A 35 -30.69 67.40 36.34
N ASP A 36 -31.31 68.43 35.74
CA ASP A 36 -32.00 68.29 34.45
C ASP A 36 -31.05 68.23 33.24
N ALA A 37 -29.91 68.91 33.29
CA ALA A 37 -28.90 68.84 32.23
C ALA A 37 -28.25 67.45 32.15
N LYS A 38 -28.04 66.79 33.31
CA LYS A 38 -27.45 65.44 33.38
C LYS A 38 -28.43 64.36 32.91
N THR A 39 -29.72 64.49 33.27
CA THR A 39 -30.74 63.54 32.81
C THR A 39 -31.00 63.68 31.31
N TRP A 40 -30.94 64.89 30.76
CA TRP A 40 -31.01 65.12 29.32
C TRP A 40 -29.79 64.53 28.58
N LEU A 41 -28.57 64.77 29.07
CA LEU A 41 -27.36 64.21 28.45
C LEU A 41 -27.36 62.67 28.43
N MET A 42 -27.78 62.04 29.55
CA MET A 42 -27.91 60.58 29.60
C MET A 42 -28.98 60.05 28.63
N LYS A 43 -30.11 60.74 28.48
CA LYS A 43 -31.15 60.35 27.51
C LYS A 43 -30.65 60.49 26.07
N GLU A 44 -29.90 61.54 25.76
CA GLU A 44 -29.33 61.76 24.42
C GLU A 44 -28.25 60.71 24.09
N GLU A 45 -27.39 60.35 25.06
CA GLU A 45 -26.41 59.28 24.91
C GLU A 45 -27.07 57.91 24.71
N GLN A 46 -28.10 57.58 25.50
CA GLN A 46 -28.87 56.35 25.30
C GLN A 46 -29.54 56.31 23.93
N ARG A 47 -30.03 57.45 23.42
CA ARG A 47 -30.63 57.53 22.09
C ARG A 47 -29.61 57.25 20.98
N LYS A 48 -28.42 57.84 21.08
CA LYS A 48 -27.30 57.58 20.15
C LYS A 48 -26.84 56.12 20.22
N LEU A 49 -26.84 55.52 21.42
CA LEU A 49 -26.49 54.11 21.60
C LEU A 49 -27.50 53.20 20.90
N ARG A 50 -28.80 53.45 21.09
CA ARG A 50 -29.88 52.68 20.42
C ARG A 50 -29.84 52.81 18.90
N GLN A 51 -29.52 53.99 18.37
CA GLN A 51 -29.35 54.18 16.93
C GLN A 51 -28.17 53.36 16.39
N LYS A 52 -27.01 53.39 17.07
CA LYS A 52 -25.86 52.56 16.69
C LYS A 52 -26.18 51.06 16.79
N GLU A 53 -26.93 50.65 17.80
CA GLU A 53 -27.34 49.25 17.97
C GLU A 53 -28.28 48.80 16.84
N GLN A 54 -29.23 49.66 16.42
CA GLN A 54 -30.09 49.38 15.28
C GLN A 54 -29.30 49.30 13.96
N GLU A 55 -28.34 50.20 13.75
CA GLU A 55 -27.48 50.18 12.57
C GLU A 55 -26.61 48.91 12.53
N MET A 56 -26.03 48.51 13.67
CA MET A 56 -25.29 47.26 13.80
C MET A 56 -26.17 46.04 13.50
N LYS A 57 -27.40 45.98 14.04
CA LYS A 57 -28.36 44.89 13.75
C LYS A 57 -28.77 44.84 12.28
N GLN A 58 -28.78 45.97 11.58
CA GLN A 58 -29.07 46.01 10.14
C GLN A 58 -27.89 45.49 9.32
N ARG A 59 -26.66 45.92 9.62
CA ARG A 59 -25.44 45.39 8.98
C ARG A 59 -25.26 43.89 9.22
N LEU A 60 -25.61 43.40 10.41
CA LEU A 60 -25.51 41.98 10.72
C LEU A 60 -26.48 41.14 9.86
N ARG A 61 -27.71 41.63 9.66
CA ARG A 61 -28.67 41.01 8.73
C ARG A 61 -28.22 41.07 7.27
N GLU A 62 -27.56 42.15 6.86
CA GLU A 62 -26.99 42.26 5.51
C GLU A 62 -25.82 41.29 5.30
N LEU A 63 -24.96 41.14 6.31
CA LEU A 63 -23.88 40.16 6.31
C LEU A 63 -24.38 38.71 6.28
N GLU A 64 -25.46 38.38 7.00
CA GLU A 64 -26.08 37.06 6.94
C GLU A 64 -26.68 36.78 5.56
N LYS A 65 -27.35 37.77 4.95
CA LYS A 65 -27.86 37.68 3.57
C LYS A 65 -26.72 37.54 2.55
N PHE A 66 -25.60 38.24 2.77
CA PHE A 66 -24.43 38.13 1.91
C PHE A 66 -23.75 36.77 2.07
N LYS A 67 -23.56 36.30 3.31
CA LYS A 67 -23.02 34.97 3.64
C LYS A 67 -23.83 33.87 2.96
N THR A 68 -25.16 33.88 3.09
CA THR A 68 -26.03 32.91 2.45
C THR A 68 -25.98 32.99 0.91
N LYS A 69 -25.86 34.19 0.34
CA LYS A 69 -25.70 34.38 -1.12
C LYS A 69 -24.36 33.86 -1.63
N VAL A 70 -23.27 34.12 -0.90
CA VAL A 70 -21.92 33.61 -1.21
C VAL A 70 -21.91 32.09 -1.09
N GLN A 71 -22.47 31.55 -0.01
CA GLN A 71 -22.58 30.11 0.21
C GLN A 71 -23.38 29.44 -0.92
N LYS A 72 -24.53 30.00 -1.33
CA LYS A 72 -25.26 29.50 -2.51
C LYS A 72 -24.46 29.57 -3.82
N SER A 73 -23.65 30.62 -4.02
CA SER A 73 -22.81 30.75 -5.21
C SER A 73 -21.61 29.78 -5.21
N TYR A 74 -21.08 29.49 -4.02
CA TYR A 74 -20.01 28.53 -3.80
C TYR A 74 -20.54 27.10 -3.98
N MET A 75 -21.69 26.76 -3.38
CA MET A 75 -22.37 25.48 -3.57
C MET A 75 -22.76 25.24 -5.03
N ARG A 76 -23.21 26.25 -5.79
CA ARG A 76 -23.50 26.08 -7.23
C ARG A 76 -22.25 25.86 -8.10
N LYS A 77 -21.09 26.38 -7.67
CA LYS A 77 -19.81 26.10 -8.33
C LYS A 77 -19.29 24.72 -7.94
N GLU A 78 -19.41 24.35 -6.67
CA GLU A 78 -19.15 22.99 -6.21
C GLU A 78 -20.09 22.01 -6.91
N ASP A 79 -21.40 22.16 -6.93
CA ASP A 79 -22.32 21.24 -7.63
C ASP A 79 -22.00 21.07 -9.13
N LYS A 80 -21.53 22.13 -9.81
CA LYS A 80 -21.08 22.00 -11.21
C LYS A 80 -19.74 21.29 -11.33
N ASN A 81 -18.80 21.58 -10.43
CA ASN A 81 -17.52 20.90 -10.36
C ASN A 81 -17.73 19.44 -9.95
N LEU A 82 -18.46 19.17 -8.87
CA LEU A 82 -18.90 17.87 -8.38
C LEU A 82 -19.68 17.09 -9.42
N VAL A 83 -20.50 17.71 -10.29
CA VAL A 83 -21.14 16.97 -11.40
C VAL A 83 -20.14 16.61 -12.50
N GLN A 84 -19.20 17.50 -12.85
CA GLN A 84 -18.13 17.19 -13.81
C GLN A 84 -17.06 16.24 -13.23
N GLU A 85 -16.88 16.26 -11.92
CA GLU A 85 -15.96 15.46 -11.13
C GLU A 85 -16.61 14.11 -10.82
N ILE A 86 -17.93 14.04 -10.58
CA ILE A 86 -18.72 12.80 -10.56
C ILE A 86 -18.82 12.20 -11.97
N GLU A 87 -18.92 12.97 -13.05
CA GLU A 87 -18.86 12.43 -14.41
C GLU A 87 -17.45 11.93 -14.77
N LYS A 88 -16.41 12.54 -14.21
CA LYS A 88 -15.03 12.03 -14.28
C LYS A 88 -14.81 10.82 -13.36
N ASP A 89 -15.29 10.82 -12.14
CA ASP A 89 -15.13 9.78 -11.12
C ASP A 89 -16.07 8.59 -11.35
N LEU A 90 -17.22 8.78 -12.00
CA LEU A 90 -18.05 7.68 -12.52
C LEU A 90 -17.41 7.02 -13.76
N ASN A 91 -16.52 7.72 -14.47
CA ASN A 91 -15.66 7.14 -15.52
C ASN A 91 -14.28 6.69 -14.98
N ILE A 92 -13.87 7.15 -13.80
CA ILE A 92 -12.66 6.73 -13.09
C ILE A 92 -13.09 5.80 -11.96
N ARG A 93 -13.39 4.55 -12.35
CA ARG A 93 -13.11 3.32 -11.60
C ARG A 93 -13.17 3.44 -10.08
N THR A 94 -14.29 2.98 -9.53
CA THR A 94 -14.36 2.48 -8.15
C THR A 94 -13.61 1.15 -8.04
N ASP A 95 -12.30 1.16 -8.27
CA ASP A 95 -11.42 0.01 -8.09
C ASP A 95 -10.30 0.41 -7.13
N ASP A 96 -10.59 0.58 -5.84
CA ASP A 96 -9.51 0.82 -4.88
C ASP A 96 -9.64 0.20 -3.49
N HIS A 97 -10.64 -0.64 -3.24
CA HIS A 97 -10.72 -1.37 -1.98
C HIS A 97 -9.97 -2.72 -1.95
N ASN A 98 -9.42 -3.18 -3.09
CA ASN A 98 -8.61 -4.41 -3.16
C ASN A 98 -7.10 -4.11 -3.25
N LEU A 99 -6.64 -3.05 -2.59
CA LEU A 99 -5.21 -2.77 -2.42
C LEU A 99 -4.61 -3.57 -1.24
N ASP A 100 -5.44 -4.06 -0.32
CA ASP A 100 -4.99 -4.56 0.98
C ASP A 100 -4.22 -5.90 0.90
N SER A 101 -4.65 -6.85 0.04
CA SER A 101 -3.99 -8.18 -0.05
C SER A 101 -2.57 -8.13 -0.62
N ASP A 102 -2.33 -7.26 -1.61
CA ASP A 102 -1.03 -7.09 -2.28
C ASP A 102 -0.03 -6.28 -1.44
N ILE A 103 -0.52 -5.40 -0.55
CA ILE A 103 0.34 -4.65 0.38
C ILE A 103 0.96 -5.64 1.37
N ASP A 104 0.20 -6.56 1.95
CA ASP A 104 0.68 -7.49 2.98
C ASP A 104 1.82 -8.42 2.53
N LEU A 105 1.82 -8.88 1.27
CA LEU A 105 2.84 -9.80 0.75
C LEU A 105 4.19 -9.13 0.47
N VAL A 106 4.19 -7.97 -0.21
CA VAL A 106 5.42 -7.22 -0.52
C VAL A 106 6.00 -6.59 0.75
N PHE A 107 5.14 -6.13 1.66
CA PHE A 107 5.58 -5.52 2.92
C PHE A 107 5.88 -6.51 4.04
N GLY A 108 5.26 -7.69 4.04
CA GLY A 108 5.68 -8.82 4.86
C GLY A 108 7.15 -9.21 4.60
N ASN A 109 7.60 -9.07 3.35
CA ASN A 109 9.01 -9.23 2.97
C ASN A 109 9.89 -8.04 3.40
N LEU A 110 9.35 -6.82 3.47
CA LEU A 110 10.05 -5.65 4.02
C LEU A 110 10.25 -5.72 5.54
N MET A 111 9.31 -6.33 6.28
CA MET A 111 9.41 -6.56 7.73
C MET A 111 10.29 -7.76 8.11
N GLN A 112 10.62 -8.63 7.14
CA GLN A 112 11.49 -9.79 7.35
C GLN A 112 12.98 -9.50 7.11
N SER A 113 13.32 -8.39 6.45
CA SER A 113 14.70 -8.08 6.09
C SER A 113 15.39 -7.15 7.09
N GLU A 114 16.09 -7.71 8.07
CA GLU A 114 17.35 -7.13 8.56
C GLU A 114 18.48 -7.44 7.53
N GLU A 115 18.24 -7.20 6.24
CA GLU A 115 19.25 -7.37 5.20
C GLU A 115 20.11 -6.11 5.13
N GLN A 116 21.38 -6.21 5.49
CA GLN A 116 22.32 -5.13 5.21
C GLN A 116 22.60 -5.06 3.70
N PRO A 117 22.74 -3.84 3.12
CA PRO A 117 23.03 -3.69 1.71
C PRO A 117 24.44 -4.21 1.42
N LYS A 118 24.55 -5.22 0.54
CA LYS A 118 25.82 -5.61 -0.07
C LYS A 118 26.30 -4.43 -0.93
N SER A 119 27.30 -3.69 -0.45
CA SER A 119 27.93 -2.62 -1.22
C SER A 119 28.72 -3.21 -2.40
N LEU A 120 28.30 -2.90 -3.63
CA LEU A 120 29.13 -3.05 -4.83
C LEU A 120 30.28 -2.02 -4.76
N LYS A 121 31.49 -2.46 -4.40
CA LYS A 121 32.69 -1.61 -4.55
C LYS A 121 33.02 -1.46 -6.02
N SER A 122 33.04 -0.22 -6.47
CA SER A 122 33.46 0.19 -7.82
C SER A 122 34.91 -0.19 -8.10
N LEU A 123 35.13 -0.88 -9.22
CA LEU A 123 36.44 -1.02 -9.86
C LEU A 123 36.98 0.37 -10.25
N LYS A 124 38.10 0.78 -9.65
CA LYS A 124 38.95 1.86 -10.17
C LYS A 124 40.40 1.42 -10.24
N GLY A 125 40.91 1.38 -11.47
CA GLY A 125 42.19 1.99 -11.84
C GLY A 125 43.47 1.27 -11.44
N ALA A 126 44.01 0.51 -12.38
CA ALA A 126 45.41 0.15 -12.47
C ALA A 126 46.31 1.41 -12.47
N SER A 127 47.27 1.52 -11.55
CA SER A 127 48.45 2.39 -11.73
C SER A 127 49.71 2.07 -10.89
N ASP A 128 49.71 1.09 -9.98
CA ASP A 128 50.89 0.86 -9.10
C ASP A 128 51.70 -0.42 -9.40
N ALA A 129 51.76 -0.83 -10.67
CA ALA A 129 52.45 -2.06 -11.09
C ALA A 129 53.93 -1.86 -11.50
N ARG A 130 54.69 -0.96 -10.87
CA ARG A 130 56.10 -0.72 -11.29
C ARG A 130 57.20 -0.78 -10.23
N ASN A 131 56.91 -0.93 -8.93
CA ASN A 131 57.95 -0.88 -7.90
C ASN A 131 57.95 -2.08 -6.94
N ASN A 132 58.01 -3.33 -7.42
CA ASN A 132 58.31 -4.48 -6.55
C ASN A 132 58.89 -5.67 -7.32
N ILE A 133 60.03 -5.45 -8.01
CA ILE A 133 60.79 -6.53 -8.67
C ILE A 133 61.62 -7.35 -7.64
N ASP A 134 61.74 -6.90 -6.38
CA ASP A 134 62.52 -7.60 -5.35
C ASP A 134 61.73 -8.61 -4.47
N LYS A 135 60.50 -8.98 -4.85
CA LYS A 135 59.68 -9.96 -4.09
C LYS A 135 59.62 -11.38 -4.68
N SER A 136 60.46 -11.68 -5.67
CA SER A 136 60.50 -13.02 -6.30
C SER A 136 61.07 -14.13 -5.40
N VAL A 137 61.53 -13.80 -4.18
CA VAL A 137 62.04 -14.76 -3.18
C VAL A 137 61.04 -15.04 -2.03
N GLU A 138 59.92 -14.33 -1.95
CA GLU A 138 58.79 -14.66 -1.04
C GLU A 138 57.83 -15.71 -1.64
N LEU A 139 58.17 -16.30 -2.79
CA LEU A 139 57.34 -17.25 -3.55
C LEU A 139 57.09 -18.62 -2.86
N PHE A 140 57.55 -18.82 -1.62
CA PHE A 140 57.27 -20.03 -0.82
C PHE A 140 56.81 -19.76 0.63
N SER A 141 56.49 -18.53 1.01
CA SER A 141 55.74 -18.25 2.24
C SER A 141 54.31 -17.89 1.88
N PHE A 142 53.36 -18.79 2.18
CA PHE A 142 51.94 -18.54 1.94
C PHE A 142 51.48 -17.28 2.70
N PRO A 143 50.85 -16.30 2.03
CA PRO A 143 50.16 -15.22 2.72
C PRO A 143 48.98 -15.81 3.48
N SER A 144 48.93 -15.58 4.79
CA SER A 144 47.87 -16.04 5.68
C SER A 144 46.51 -15.44 5.26
N PRO A 145 45.50 -16.27 4.94
CA PRO A 145 44.14 -15.80 4.78
C PRO A 145 43.55 -15.45 6.17
N ASN A 146 42.85 -14.31 6.26
CA ASN A 146 42.15 -13.82 7.47
C ASN A 146 40.96 -14.70 7.87
N LEU A 147 41.19 -15.96 8.25
CA LEU A 147 40.21 -16.85 8.86
C LEU A 147 40.84 -17.50 10.10
N THR A 148 40.60 -16.91 11.27
CA THR A 148 41.14 -17.41 12.55
C THR A 148 40.18 -18.43 13.15
N LEU A 149 40.22 -19.68 12.66
CA LEU A 149 39.63 -20.82 13.36
C LEU A 149 40.59 -21.30 14.46
N PRO A 150 40.10 -21.82 15.61
CA PRO A 150 40.98 -22.33 16.66
C PRO A 150 41.84 -23.52 16.17
N GLU A 151 43.12 -23.57 16.55
CA GLU A 151 44.07 -24.60 16.10
C GLU A 151 43.59 -26.04 16.39
N LYS A 152 42.89 -26.25 17.50
CA LYS A 152 42.30 -27.54 17.85
C LYS A 152 41.15 -27.92 16.90
N VAL A 153 40.31 -26.96 16.52
CA VAL A 153 39.24 -27.16 15.54
C VAL A 153 39.84 -27.49 14.17
N ILE A 154 40.92 -26.82 13.78
CA ILE A 154 41.68 -27.11 12.56
C ILE A 154 42.26 -28.54 12.60
N HIS A 155 42.76 -28.99 13.75
CA HIS A 155 43.27 -30.35 13.95
C HIS A 155 42.17 -31.43 13.80
N HIS A 156 40.96 -31.18 14.33
CA HIS A 156 39.80 -32.06 14.14
C HIS A 156 39.25 -32.05 12.70
N ILE A 157 39.49 -30.97 11.94
CA ILE A 157 39.13 -30.84 10.52
C ILE A 157 40.13 -31.58 9.59
N GLY A 158 41.37 -31.82 10.03
CA GLY A 158 42.34 -32.67 9.32
C GLY A 158 42.77 -32.13 7.93
N PRO A 159 43.01 -33.01 6.91
CA PRO A 159 43.48 -32.62 5.56
C PRO A 159 42.56 -31.68 4.76
N LEU A 160 41.34 -31.43 5.26
CA LEU A 160 40.26 -30.70 4.58
C LEU A 160 40.40 -29.18 4.64
N VAL A 161 41.41 -28.66 5.35
CA VAL A 161 41.79 -27.23 5.33
C VAL A 161 42.04 -26.72 3.91
N LYS A 162 42.41 -27.59 2.97
CA LYS A 162 42.57 -27.25 1.54
C LYS A 162 41.26 -26.77 0.89
N HIS A 163 40.10 -27.17 1.37
CA HIS A 163 38.80 -26.68 0.88
C HIS A 163 38.36 -25.36 1.51
N ILE A 164 39.04 -24.91 2.57
CA ILE A 164 38.84 -23.63 3.25
C ILE A 164 39.65 -22.50 2.58
N SER A 165 40.48 -22.84 1.57
CA SER A 165 41.42 -21.92 0.89
C SER A 165 40.78 -20.68 0.26
N ASN A 166 39.45 -20.64 0.09
CA ASN A 166 38.74 -19.47 -0.42
C ASN A 166 37.74 -18.92 0.63
N PRO A 167 38.05 -17.80 1.31
CA PRO A 167 37.27 -17.29 2.44
C PRO A 167 35.86 -16.82 2.07
N GLU A 168 35.61 -16.54 0.78
CA GLU A 168 34.31 -16.03 0.31
C GLU A 168 33.28 -17.14 0.00
N ASN A 169 33.66 -18.42 -0.01
CA ASN A 169 32.77 -19.51 -0.45
C ASN A 169 32.85 -20.78 0.43
N ILE A 170 32.88 -20.60 1.76
CA ILE A 170 32.88 -21.70 2.73
C ILE A 170 31.47 -22.31 2.81
N GLN A 171 31.34 -23.60 2.48
CA GLN A 171 30.11 -24.37 2.67
C GLN A 171 30.01 -24.89 4.10
N TRP A 172 29.56 -24.03 5.02
CA TRP A 172 29.50 -24.32 6.47
C TRP A 172 28.74 -25.59 6.83
N GLY A 173 27.65 -25.91 6.12
CA GLY A 173 26.90 -27.14 6.35
C GLY A 173 27.70 -28.42 6.12
N ARG A 174 28.57 -28.46 5.08
CA ARG A 174 29.43 -29.63 4.83
C ARG A 174 30.56 -29.72 5.86
N LEU A 175 31.16 -28.58 6.19
CA LEU A 175 32.24 -28.50 7.17
C LEU A 175 31.80 -29.02 8.55
N LEU A 176 30.58 -28.69 9.00
CA LEU A 176 30.07 -29.14 10.30
C LEU A 176 29.70 -30.63 10.31
N LEU A 177 29.11 -31.15 9.22
CA LEU A 177 28.82 -32.59 9.09
C LEU A 177 30.09 -33.44 9.06
N ASP A 178 31.16 -32.94 8.43
CA ASP A 178 32.43 -33.66 8.39
C ASP A 178 33.20 -33.52 9.73
N LEU A 179 33.01 -32.41 10.45
CA LEU A 179 33.49 -32.27 11.83
C LEU A 179 32.81 -33.26 12.78
N GLU A 180 31.49 -33.45 12.65
CA GLU A 180 30.73 -34.44 13.42
C GLU A 180 31.29 -35.86 13.23
N LYS A 181 31.60 -36.23 11.98
CA LYS A 181 32.23 -37.54 11.67
C LYS A 181 33.63 -37.70 12.27
N ASN A 182 34.36 -36.60 12.45
CA ASN A 182 35.74 -36.58 12.95
C ASN A 182 35.82 -36.24 14.46
N GLN A 183 35.17 -37.05 15.29
CA GLN A 183 35.13 -36.93 16.77
C GLN A 183 34.36 -35.71 17.32
N GLY A 184 33.68 -34.95 16.47
CA GLY A 184 32.83 -33.83 16.87
C GLY A 184 33.57 -32.78 17.69
N PHE A 185 32.98 -32.36 18.81
CA PHE A 185 33.59 -31.39 19.73
C PHE A 185 34.38 -32.03 20.88
N ASN A 186 34.68 -33.32 20.81
CA ASN A 186 35.40 -34.02 21.88
C ASN A 186 36.80 -33.42 22.09
N GLY A 187 37.06 -32.87 23.29
CA GLY A 187 38.34 -32.24 23.63
C GLY A 187 38.44 -30.75 23.28
N LEU A 188 37.38 -30.14 22.73
CA LEU A 188 37.28 -28.69 22.52
C LEU A 188 36.76 -27.97 23.76
N SER A 189 37.11 -26.69 23.90
CA SER A 189 36.57 -25.81 24.94
C SER A 189 35.38 -24.99 24.43
N SER A 190 34.55 -24.47 25.35
CA SER A 190 33.47 -23.52 25.05
C SER A 190 33.96 -22.31 24.22
N VAL A 191 35.20 -21.86 24.46
CA VAL A 191 35.83 -20.75 23.73
C VAL A 191 36.10 -21.10 22.26
N ASP A 192 36.50 -22.34 21.99
CA ASP A 192 36.77 -22.79 20.61
C ASP A 192 35.48 -22.87 19.79
N ILE A 193 34.40 -23.36 20.41
CA ILE A 193 33.06 -23.42 19.80
C ILE A 193 32.50 -22.01 19.58
N THR A 194 32.68 -21.12 20.54
CA THR A 194 32.27 -19.71 20.43
C THR A 194 32.93 -19.03 19.23
N ARG A 195 34.25 -19.23 19.03
CA ARG A 195 34.98 -18.72 17.87
C ARG A 195 34.50 -19.33 16.55
N LEU A 196 34.15 -20.62 16.54
CA LEU A 196 33.56 -21.26 15.38
C LEU A 196 32.24 -20.58 14.98
N ILE A 197 31.33 -20.39 15.93
CA ILE A 197 30.02 -19.75 15.68
C ILE A 197 30.17 -18.28 15.26
N GLN A 198 31.16 -17.56 15.80
CA GLN A 198 31.41 -16.18 15.41
C GLN A 198 31.79 -16.05 13.92
N ASN A 199 32.53 -17.01 13.38
CA ASN A 199 32.96 -17.05 11.97
C ASN A 199 31.84 -17.45 10.98
N ILE A 200 30.77 -18.13 11.44
CA ILE A 200 29.63 -18.46 10.58
C ILE A 200 28.89 -17.16 10.19
N PRO A 201 28.54 -16.93 8.92
CA PRO A 201 27.72 -15.80 8.49
C PRO A 201 26.39 -15.77 9.27
N LYS A 202 25.94 -14.59 9.71
CA LYS A 202 24.71 -14.43 10.51
C LYS A 202 23.51 -15.16 9.90
N GLU A 203 23.36 -15.10 8.58
CA GLU A 203 22.29 -15.74 7.79
C GLU A 203 22.31 -17.28 7.87
N GLN A 204 23.47 -17.89 8.12
CA GLN A 204 23.65 -19.34 8.20
C GLN A 204 23.71 -19.84 9.65
N LYS A 205 23.88 -18.95 10.64
CA LYS A 205 24.00 -19.34 12.07
C LYS A 205 22.81 -20.16 12.53
N TYR A 206 21.59 -19.72 12.27
CA TYR A 206 20.38 -20.44 12.71
C TYR A 206 20.22 -21.81 12.01
N GLN A 207 20.66 -21.93 10.75
CA GLN A 207 20.53 -23.16 9.96
C GLN A 207 21.39 -24.29 10.53
N HIS A 208 22.53 -23.93 11.11
CA HIS A 208 23.51 -24.88 11.61
C HIS A 208 23.54 -24.99 13.15
N MET A 209 22.82 -24.12 13.86
CA MET A 209 22.86 -24.08 15.33
C MET A 209 22.34 -25.36 15.97
N SER A 210 21.35 -26.03 15.38
CA SER A 210 20.84 -27.32 15.89
C SER A 210 21.93 -28.40 15.91
N LEU A 211 22.69 -28.52 14.83
CA LEU A 211 23.78 -29.49 14.72
C LEU A 211 24.89 -29.18 15.73
N ILE A 212 25.25 -27.89 15.86
CA ILE A 212 26.25 -27.44 16.85
C ILE A 212 25.79 -27.77 18.28
N HIS A 213 24.52 -27.53 18.62
CA HIS A 213 23.97 -27.85 19.93
C HIS A 213 23.98 -29.35 20.23
N GLU A 214 23.64 -30.20 19.26
CA GLU A 214 23.68 -31.66 19.39
C GLU A 214 25.11 -32.17 19.59
N MET A 215 26.07 -31.66 18.80
CA MET A 215 27.48 -32.00 18.95
C MET A 215 28.03 -31.58 20.32
N MET A 216 27.60 -30.43 20.86
CA MET A 216 27.98 -30.00 22.22
C MET A 216 27.43 -30.94 23.30
N PHE A 217 26.17 -31.33 23.16
CA PHE A 217 25.51 -32.25 24.08
C PHE A 217 26.21 -33.62 24.10
N ASN A 218 26.50 -34.17 22.91
CA ASN A 218 27.18 -35.47 22.76
C ASN A 218 28.62 -35.45 23.28
N SER A 219 29.30 -34.31 23.24
CA SER A 219 30.63 -34.11 23.80
C SER A 219 30.63 -33.75 25.30
N GLY A 220 29.46 -33.64 25.93
CA GLY A 220 29.32 -33.29 27.35
C GLY A 220 29.78 -31.88 27.71
N ILE A 221 29.82 -30.96 26.74
CA ILE A 221 30.28 -29.59 26.93
C ILE A 221 29.09 -28.73 27.35
N SER A 222 29.12 -28.21 28.58
CA SER A 222 28.14 -27.23 29.04
C SER A 222 28.50 -25.84 28.50
N PRO A 223 27.55 -25.11 27.86
CA PRO A 223 27.80 -23.76 27.38
C PRO A 223 28.03 -22.79 28.54
N ASP A 224 28.97 -21.86 28.37
CA ASP A 224 29.06 -20.70 29.25
C ASP A 224 28.00 -19.64 28.89
N ARG A 225 27.80 -18.66 29.76
CA ARG A 225 26.82 -17.56 29.57
C ARG A 225 26.87 -16.92 28.18
N TYR A 226 28.07 -16.69 27.65
CA TYR A 226 28.23 -16.01 26.36
C TYR A 226 27.83 -16.92 25.20
N LEU A 227 28.23 -18.19 25.26
CA LEU A 227 27.83 -19.20 24.28
C LEU A 227 26.31 -19.42 24.32
N THR A 228 25.69 -19.49 25.50
CA THR A 228 24.23 -19.57 25.66
C THR A 228 23.51 -18.37 25.03
N ASP A 229 23.97 -17.13 25.27
CA ASP A 229 23.39 -15.93 24.63
C ASP A 229 23.49 -15.97 23.08
N LEU A 230 24.62 -16.45 22.55
CA LEU A 230 24.85 -16.59 21.11
C LEU A 230 23.93 -17.64 20.49
N MET A 231 23.74 -18.77 21.18
CA MET A 231 22.83 -19.85 20.77
C MET A 231 21.38 -19.39 20.84
N MET A 232 20.96 -18.74 21.92
CA MET A 232 19.61 -18.16 22.07
C MET A 232 19.32 -17.17 20.93
N THR A 233 20.28 -16.30 20.60
CA THR A 233 20.12 -15.35 19.50
C THR A 233 19.93 -16.06 18.16
N ALA A 234 20.73 -17.08 17.86
CA ALA A 234 20.60 -17.84 16.62
C ALA A 234 19.27 -18.62 16.54
N PHE A 235 18.86 -19.27 17.63
CA PHE A 235 17.59 -20.00 17.68
C PHE A 235 16.37 -19.09 17.63
N SER A 236 16.48 -17.85 18.12
CA SER A 236 15.37 -16.88 18.10
C SER A 236 14.90 -16.47 16.70
N GLU A 237 15.65 -16.79 15.64
CA GLU A 237 15.25 -16.52 14.26
C GLU A 237 14.01 -17.31 13.80
N LYS A 238 13.73 -18.45 14.44
CA LYS A 238 12.59 -19.32 14.09
C LYS A 238 11.75 -19.63 15.32
N SER A 239 10.43 -19.48 15.20
CA SER A 239 9.48 -19.65 16.31
C SER A 239 9.41 -21.07 16.87
N TYR A 240 9.75 -22.10 16.08
CA TYR A 240 9.70 -23.49 16.56
C TYR A 240 10.77 -23.80 17.62
N TYR A 241 11.84 -23.00 17.72
CA TYR A 241 12.84 -23.15 18.78
C TYR A 241 12.44 -22.47 20.10
N GLU A 242 11.23 -21.90 20.19
CA GLU A 242 10.75 -21.25 21.40
C GLU A 242 10.97 -22.07 22.69
N PRO A 243 10.63 -23.37 22.76
CA PRO A 243 10.84 -24.16 23.98
C PRO A 243 12.32 -24.28 24.37
N LEU A 244 13.20 -24.37 23.36
CA LEU A 244 14.64 -24.47 23.57
C LEU A 244 15.23 -23.15 24.09
N VAL A 245 14.77 -22.01 23.55
CA VAL A 245 15.17 -20.68 24.04
C VAL A 245 14.65 -20.44 25.47
N GLU A 246 13.45 -20.92 25.80
CA GLU A 246 12.92 -20.88 27.17
C GLU A 246 13.74 -21.75 28.13
N ALA A 247 14.18 -22.93 27.71
CA ALA A 247 15.04 -23.81 28.49
C ALA A 247 16.39 -23.14 28.81
N PHE A 248 17.05 -22.54 27.81
CA PHE A 248 18.27 -21.76 28.03
C PHE A 248 18.06 -20.59 28.99
N PHE A 249 16.89 -19.95 28.97
CA PHE A 249 16.59 -18.90 29.94
C PHE A 249 16.40 -19.43 31.36
N GLN A 250 15.90 -20.66 31.55
CA GLN A 250 15.82 -21.29 32.86
C GLN A 250 17.21 -21.62 33.44
N GLU A 251 18.18 -21.94 32.58
CA GLU A 251 19.57 -22.16 33.02
C GLU A 251 20.19 -20.91 33.68
N TYR A 252 19.73 -19.71 33.34
CA TYR A 252 20.18 -18.48 34.01
C TYR A 252 19.83 -18.49 35.50
N ASP A 253 18.63 -18.97 35.87
CA ASP A 253 18.22 -19.09 37.27
C ASP A 253 18.99 -20.21 37.98
N VAL A 254 19.20 -21.35 37.31
CA VAL A 254 19.91 -22.52 37.87
C VAL A 254 21.39 -22.21 38.12
N ASN A 255 22.04 -21.53 37.17
CA ASN A 255 23.47 -21.21 37.22
C ASN A 255 23.76 -19.87 37.92
N GLY A 256 22.73 -19.15 38.36
CA GLY A 256 22.87 -17.85 39.03
C GLY A 256 23.38 -16.72 38.11
N TRP A 257 23.14 -16.82 36.80
CA TRP A 257 23.52 -15.79 35.84
C TRP A 257 22.45 -14.70 35.76
N ALA A 258 22.89 -13.43 35.68
CA ALA A 258 21.98 -12.32 35.49
C ALA A 258 21.61 -12.15 34.00
N PRO A 259 20.33 -12.20 33.62
CA PRO A 259 19.92 -11.93 32.24
C PRO A 259 20.30 -10.52 31.80
N THR A 260 20.68 -10.38 30.53
CA THR A 260 20.99 -9.10 29.90
C THR A 260 19.87 -8.66 28.96
N ASP A 261 19.96 -7.42 28.48
CA ASP A 261 19.07 -6.93 27.44
C ASP A 261 19.14 -7.77 26.16
N TYR A 262 20.29 -8.42 25.88
CA TYR A 262 20.44 -9.37 24.78
C TYR A 262 19.61 -10.64 25.02
N THR A 263 19.65 -11.17 26.24
CA THR A 263 18.88 -12.35 26.65
C THR A 263 17.37 -12.09 26.54
N PHE A 264 16.88 -10.95 27.05
CA PHE A 264 15.49 -10.55 26.89
C PHE A 264 15.13 -10.29 25.42
N GLY A 265 16.03 -9.65 24.67
CA GLY A 265 15.85 -9.44 23.23
C GLY A 265 15.66 -10.75 22.46
N ALA A 266 16.46 -11.79 22.73
CA ALA A 266 16.31 -13.09 22.08
C ALA A 266 14.95 -13.75 22.37
N LEU A 267 14.48 -13.68 23.61
CA LEU A 267 13.15 -14.19 23.99
C LEU A 267 12.01 -13.41 23.33
N ILE A 268 12.09 -12.07 23.31
CA ILE A 268 11.08 -11.25 22.63
C ILE A 268 11.11 -11.52 21.13
N LYS A 269 12.29 -11.75 20.53
CA LYS A 269 12.42 -12.10 19.11
C LYS A 269 11.71 -13.41 18.80
N VAL A 270 11.94 -14.47 19.58
CA VAL A 270 11.30 -15.77 19.33
C VAL A 270 9.78 -15.70 19.55
N TYR A 271 9.32 -15.01 20.61
CA TYR A 271 7.88 -14.80 20.84
C TYR A 271 7.23 -13.92 19.78
N SER A 272 7.94 -12.90 19.26
CA SER A 272 7.50 -12.06 18.15
C SER A 272 7.28 -12.88 16.88
N LYS A 273 8.23 -13.77 16.55
CA LYS A 273 8.10 -14.70 15.41
C LYS A 273 6.94 -15.67 15.60
N GLY A 274 6.68 -16.09 16.84
CA GLY A 274 5.53 -16.91 17.22
C GLY A 274 4.20 -16.14 17.36
N LYS A 275 4.18 -14.81 17.17
CA LYS A 275 3.02 -13.94 17.39
C LYS A 275 2.40 -14.04 18.79
N LYS A 276 3.21 -14.34 19.83
CA LYS A 276 2.75 -14.57 21.21
C LYS A 276 2.86 -13.32 22.10
N LEU A 277 1.94 -12.38 21.92
CA LEU A 277 1.94 -11.13 22.70
C LEU A 277 1.83 -11.35 24.21
N ASP A 278 1.05 -12.34 24.66
CA ASP A 278 0.87 -12.61 26.09
C ASP A 278 2.19 -13.03 26.77
N LYS A 279 2.99 -13.86 26.09
CA LYS A 279 4.32 -14.25 26.58
C LYS A 279 5.27 -13.06 26.65
N ILE A 280 5.21 -12.15 25.67
CA ILE A 280 5.97 -10.91 25.67
C ILE A 280 5.59 -10.04 26.87
N ASN A 281 4.30 -9.84 27.13
CA ASN A 281 3.83 -9.05 28.29
C ASN A 281 4.29 -9.67 29.62
N ASN A 282 4.21 -10.99 29.76
CA ASN A 282 4.70 -11.69 30.94
C ASN A 282 6.21 -11.52 31.13
N LEU A 283 6.99 -11.57 30.05
CA LEU A 283 8.43 -11.38 30.09
C LEU A 283 8.80 -9.94 30.46
N LEU A 284 8.11 -8.93 29.92
CA LEU A 284 8.29 -7.52 30.29
C LEU A 284 7.99 -7.30 31.78
N ASN A 285 6.94 -7.92 32.30
CA ASN A 285 6.62 -7.89 33.73
C ASN A 285 7.70 -8.59 34.56
N GLN A 286 8.22 -9.74 34.12
CA GLN A 286 9.34 -10.43 34.77
C GLN A 286 10.60 -9.56 34.79
N MET A 287 10.93 -8.91 33.67
CA MET A 287 12.08 -8.00 33.54
C MET A 287 12.02 -6.88 34.59
N LYS A 288 10.83 -6.28 34.78
CA LYS A 288 10.60 -5.18 35.74
C LYS A 288 10.52 -5.65 37.19
N LEU A 289 9.75 -6.70 37.47
CA LEU A 289 9.44 -7.14 38.84
C LEU A 289 10.53 -8.02 39.45
N LYS A 290 11.09 -8.96 38.68
CA LYS A 290 12.08 -9.93 39.16
C LYS A 290 13.52 -9.41 39.02
N TYR A 291 13.82 -8.77 37.90
CA TYR A 291 15.18 -8.33 37.58
C TYR A 291 15.40 -6.83 37.73
N HIS A 292 14.36 -6.06 38.08
CA HIS A 292 14.41 -4.61 38.28
C HIS A 292 15.05 -3.84 37.10
N LYS A 293 14.77 -4.29 35.87
CA LYS A 293 15.22 -3.66 34.63
C LYS A 293 14.04 -3.12 33.85
N GLU A 294 14.20 -1.92 33.29
CA GLU A 294 13.22 -1.34 32.38
C GLU A 294 13.53 -1.74 30.93
N PRO A 295 12.51 -1.98 30.09
CA PRO A 295 12.71 -2.29 28.68
C PRO A 295 13.45 -1.15 27.96
N ASN A 296 14.47 -1.51 27.20
CA ASN A 296 15.20 -0.53 26.40
C ASN A 296 14.49 -0.25 25.06
N LYS A 297 15.01 0.73 24.30
CA LYS A 297 14.47 1.12 22.99
C LYS A 297 14.26 -0.05 22.03
N LYS A 298 15.26 -0.94 21.91
CA LYS A 298 15.22 -2.09 21.00
C LYS A 298 14.09 -3.06 21.36
N ILE A 299 13.90 -3.31 22.66
CA ILE A 299 12.81 -4.14 23.16
C ILE A 299 11.46 -3.53 22.77
N TYR A 300 11.25 -2.23 23.02
CA TYR A 300 10.00 -1.56 22.64
C TYR A 300 9.74 -1.60 21.13
N THR A 301 10.75 -1.37 20.29
CA THR A 301 10.61 -1.50 18.82
C THR A 301 10.17 -2.92 18.42
N MET A 302 10.71 -3.96 19.05
CA MET A 302 10.32 -5.35 18.77
C MET A 302 8.89 -5.66 19.23
N VAL A 303 8.45 -5.12 20.36
CA VAL A 303 7.06 -5.21 20.83
C VAL A 303 6.13 -4.53 19.82
N LEU A 304 6.46 -3.31 19.39
CA LEU A 304 5.73 -2.56 18.38
C LEU A 304 5.59 -3.36 17.07
N GLN A 305 6.69 -3.88 16.53
CA GLN A 305 6.68 -4.72 15.34
C GLN A 305 5.88 -6.03 15.52
N THR A 306 5.81 -6.55 16.74
CA THR A 306 4.97 -7.72 17.04
C THR A 306 3.50 -7.37 17.01
N CYS A 307 3.11 -6.24 17.64
CA CYS A 307 1.74 -5.73 17.59
C CYS A 307 1.27 -5.49 16.16
N MET A 308 2.16 -5.02 15.28
CA MET A 308 1.87 -4.92 13.85
C MET A 308 1.62 -6.28 13.18
N LYS A 309 2.44 -7.30 13.47
CA LYS A 309 2.31 -8.65 12.86
C LYS A 309 1.04 -9.40 13.28
N ILE A 310 0.39 -8.98 14.36
CA ILE A 310 -0.89 -9.52 14.85
C ILE A 310 -2.06 -8.60 14.52
N ASP A 311 -1.83 -7.56 13.72
CA ASP A 311 -2.82 -6.56 13.28
C ASP A 311 -3.48 -5.80 14.44
N ASP A 312 -2.81 -5.70 15.60
CA ASP A 312 -3.26 -4.91 16.75
C ASP A 312 -2.70 -3.48 16.66
N TYR A 313 -3.26 -2.71 15.72
CA TYR A 313 -2.83 -1.35 15.42
C TYR A 313 -3.05 -0.36 16.57
N LYS A 314 -4.05 -0.63 17.43
CA LYS A 314 -4.31 0.18 18.63
C LYS A 314 -3.16 0.06 19.62
N LYS A 315 -2.80 -1.18 20.00
CA LYS A 315 -1.64 -1.40 20.88
C LYS A 315 -0.34 -0.94 20.25
N THR A 316 -0.19 -1.06 18.93
CA THR A 316 0.98 -0.53 18.21
C THR A 316 1.14 0.97 18.46
N SER A 317 0.05 1.73 18.34
CA SER A 317 0.06 3.18 18.61
C SER A 317 0.33 3.50 20.08
N GLU A 318 -0.28 2.76 21.02
CA GLU A 318 -0.04 2.92 22.45
C GLU A 318 1.42 2.68 22.84
N VAL A 319 2.06 1.64 22.26
CA VAL A 319 3.48 1.34 22.50
C VAL A 319 4.37 2.45 21.94
N PHE A 320 4.06 2.98 20.75
CA PHE A 320 4.80 4.08 20.15
C PHE A 320 4.70 5.37 20.95
N ASP A 321 3.51 5.70 21.45
CA ASP A 321 3.31 6.85 22.34
C ASP A 321 4.05 6.64 23.66
N ALA A 322 4.00 5.44 24.24
CA ALA A 322 4.78 5.10 25.43
C ALA A 322 6.29 5.30 25.20
N MET A 323 6.83 4.93 24.03
CA MET A 323 8.24 5.19 23.67
C MET A 323 8.57 6.70 23.68
N LYS A 324 7.67 7.54 23.15
CA LYS A 324 7.83 9.01 23.11
C LYS A 324 7.76 9.67 24.49
N PHE A 325 6.88 9.19 25.36
CA PHE A 325 6.58 9.87 26.63
C PHE A 325 7.30 9.29 27.85
N ASN A 326 7.77 8.03 27.82
CA ASN A 326 8.36 7.38 28.99
C ASN A 326 9.77 7.91 29.34
N SER A 327 10.66 8.07 28.35
CA SER A 327 12.02 8.59 28.59
C SER A 327 12.74 8.97 27.29
N VAL A 328 13.71 9.90 27.38
CA VAL A 328 14.60 10.24 26.26
C VAL A 328 15.39 9.01 25.77
N ALA A 329 15.73 8.08 26.65
CA ALA A 329 16.44 6.85 26.30
C ALA A 329 15.59 5.87 25.47
N THR A 330 14.26 5.94 25.60
CA THR A 330 13.30 5.10 24.88
C THR A 330 12.69 5.78 23.67
N ASN A 331 13.09 7.02 23.36
CA ASN A 331 12.58 7.76 22.19
C ASN A 331 12.66 6.91 20.92
N PRO A 332 11.59 6.87 20.10
CA PRO A 332 11.56 6.10 18.88
C PRO A 332 12.72 6.46 17.95
N ASP A 333 13.39 5.45 17.40
CA ASP A 333 14.41 5.60 16.37
C ASP A 333 13.82 5.49 14.96
N THR A 334 14.66 5.61 13.93
CA THR A 334 14.24 5.46 12.52
C THR A 334 13.46 4.17 12.29
N THR A 335 13.84 3.07 12.95
CA THR A 335 13.18 1.78 12.79
C THR A 335 11.77 1.75 13.39
N ALA A 336 11.57 2.38 14.55
CA ALA A 336 10.26 2.53 15.16
C ALA A 336 9.35 3.47 14.36
N PHE A 337 9.88 4.61 13.88
CA PHE A 337 9.15 5.50 12.97
C PHE A 337 8.79 4.81 11.66
N GLY A 338 9.73 4.09 11.05
CA GLY A 338 9.48 3.32 9.82
C GLY A 338 8.43 2.23 10.00
N SER A 339 8.41 1.58 11.17
CA SER A 339 7.37 0.61 11.53
C SER A 339 6.00 1.30 11.65
N MET A 340 5.92 2.48 12.26
CA MET A 340 4.67 3.24 12.35
C MET A 340 4.18 3.76 11.00
N ILE A 341 5.08 4.33 10.19
CA ILE A 341 4.78 4.76 8.82
C ILE A 341 4.22 3.58 8.02
N LEU A 342 4.85 2.42 8.12
CA LEU A 342 4.38 1.20 7.48
C LEU A 342 2.99 0.79 7.99
N MET A 343 2.75 0.83 9.30
CA MET A 343 1.44 0.54 9.89
C MET A 343 0.34 1.46 9.33
N HIS A 344 0.63 2.75 9.19
CA HIS A 344 -0.32 3.70 8.63
C HIS A 344 -0.57 3.45 7.14
N VAL A 345 0.46 3.10 6.37
CA VAL A 345 0.33 2.71 4.96
C VAL A 345 -0.51 1.43 4.80
N LEU A 346 -0.29 0.42 5.66
CA LEU A 346 -1.06 -0.83 5.69
C LEU A 346 -2.54 -0.59 6.01
N ASN A 347 -2.85 0.43 6.81
CA ASN A 347 -4.21 0.83 7.16
C ASN A 347 -4.83 1.87 6.21
N ASP A 348 -4.25 2.08 5.03
CA ASP A 348 -4.65 3.08 4.03
C ASP A 348 -4.78 4.52 4.58
N ASN A 349 -4.03 4.83 5.66
CA ASN A 349 -3.95 6.14 6.31
C ASN A 349 -2.66 6.86 5.88
N VAL A 350 -2.50 7.07 4.57
CA VAL A 350 -1.26 7.59 3.96
C VAL A 350 -0.94 9.00 4.46
N GLU A 351 -1.94 9.83 4.73
CA GLU A 351 -1.77 11.19 5.25
C GLU A 351 -1.06 11.19 6.60
N ALA A 352 -1.47 10.30 7.52
CA ALA A 352 -0.81 10.16 8.82
C ALA A 352 0.63 9.62 8.68
N ALA A 353 0.87 8.75 7.70
CA ALA A 353 2.22 8.26 7.39
C ALA A 353 3.14 9.41 6.92
N LEU A 354 2.61 10.32 6.10
CA LEU A 354 3.34 11.50 5.61
C LEU A 354 3.61 12.50 6.74
N ASP A 355 2.63 12.75 7.61
CA ASP A 355 2.82 13.60 8.79
C ASP A 355 3.90 13.03 9.73
N LEU A 356 3.96 11.70 9.91
CA LEU A 356 5.01 11.06 10.69
C LEU A 356 6.40 11.18 10.04
N TYR A 357 6.48 11.11 8.71
CA TYR A 357 7.72 11.33 7.99
C TYR A 357 8.20 12.79 8.13
N ASP A 358 7.30 13.76 8.06
CA ASP A 358 7.64 15.18 8.23
C ASP A 358 8.15 15.48 9.67
N ASN A 359 7.80 14.64 10.64
CA ASN A 359 8.31 14.68 12.02
C ASN A 359 9.61 13.88 12.24
N LEU A 360 10.18 13.27 11.20
CA LEU A 360 11.40 12.48 11.31
C LEU A 360 12.62 13.41 11.44
N GLU A 361 13.22 13.47 12.63
CA GLU A 361 14.45 14.26 12.88
C GLU A 361 15.72 13.61 12.32
N THR A 362 15.65 12.32 11.97
CA THR A 362 16.77 11.50 11.55
C THR A 362 16.69 11.20 10.05
N GLU A 363 17.80 10.75 9.47
CA GLU A 363 17.80 10.40 8.05
C GLU A 363 16.88 9.18 7.78
N PRO A 364 15.96 9.27 6.80
CA PRO A 364 15.10 8.16 6.44
C PRO A 364 15.88 7.01 5.82
N ASP A 365 15.60 5.82 6.32
CA ASP A 365 16.11 4.55 5.80
C ASP A 365 15.43 4.20 4.46
N GLU A 366 16.05 3.30 3.68
CA GLU A 366 15.52 2.84 2.39
C GLU A 366 14.08 2.30 2.52
N THR A 367 13.79 1.57 3.60
CA THR A 367 12.48 0.97 3.86
C THR A 367 11.39 2.02 4.05
N ILE A 368 11.71 3.15 4.68
CA ILE A 368 10.78 4.27 4.91
C ILE A 368 10.40 4.91 3.57
N LEU A 369 11.39 5.23 2.74
CA LEU A 369 11.16 5.86 1.44
C LEU A 369 10.35 4.95 0.51
N LEU A 370 10.66 3.65 0.46
CA LEU A 370 9.89 2.70 -0.33
C LEU A 370 8.46 2.51 0.18
N ALA A 371 8.26 2.47 1.51
CA ALA A 371 6.94 2.36 2.11
C ALA A 371 6.06 3.58 1.80
N LEU A 372 6.62 4.79 1.92
CA LEU A 372 5.90 6.02 1.60
C LEU A 372 5.61 6.15 0.11
N ALA A 373 6.57 5.82 -0.76
CA ALA A 373 6.36 5.82 -2.20
C ALA A 373 5.22 4.87 -2.60
N ARG A 374 5.19 3.67 -2.03
CA ARG A 374 4.12 2.70 -2.27
C ARG A 374 2.79 3.10 -1.62
N GLY A 375 2.79 3.73 -0.44
CA GLY A 375 1.59 4.31 0.16
C GLY A 375 1.00 5.40 -0.71
N CYS A 376 1.84 6.30 -1.23
CA CYS A 376 1.43 7.34 -2.18
C CYS A 376 0.82 6.79 -3.47
N SER A 377 1.13 5.55 -3.87
CA SER A 377 0.48 4.92 -5.01
C SER A 377 -1.01 4.60 -4.79
N SER A 378 -1.51 4.57 -3.54
CA SER A 378 -2.94 4.32 -3.28
C SER A 378 -3.85 5.49 -3.64
N ARG A 379 -3.32 6.72 -3.74
CA ARG A 379 -4.08 7.93 -4.08
C ARG A 379 -3.48 8.61 -5.30
N LYS A 380 -4.29 8.85 -6.34
CA LYS A 380 -3.83 9.52 -7.57
C LYS A 380 -3.24 10.92 -7.33
N VAL A 381 -3.72 11.63 -6.31
CA VAL A 381 -3.23 12.97 -5.95
C VAL A 381 -1.81 12.94 -5.38
N LEU A 382 -1.40 11.82 -4.77
CA LEU A 382 -0.11 11.69 -4.07
C LEU A 382 1.00 11.11 -4.96
N ILE A 383 0.73 10.75 -6.21
CA ILE A 383 1.71 10.10 -7.11
C ILE A 383 3.00 10.93 -7.25
N ASN A 384 2.89 12.26 -7.38
CA ASN A 384 4.05 13.15 -7.44
C ASN A 384 4.91 13.06 -6.17
N ARG A 385 4.28 13.08 -4.98
CA ARG A 385 4.99 12.90 -3.71
C ARG A 385 5.63 11.51 -3.63
N GLY A 386 4.98 10.49 -4.18
CA GLY A 386 5.55 9.15 -4.33
C GLY A 386 6.83 9.13 -5.16
N TRP A 387 6.87 9.86 -6.28
CA TRP A 387 8.07 10.00 -7.10
C TRP A 387 9.17 10.83 -6.43
N ASP A 388 8.81 11.82 -5.61
CA ASP A 388 9.79 12.59 -4.84
C ASP A 388 10.59 11.68 -3.89
N PHE A 389 9.93 10.72 -3.22
CA PHE A 389 10.60 9.72 -2.38
C PHE A 389 11.50 8.78 -3.19
N ILE A 390 11.10 8.40 -4.42
CA ILE A 390 11.96 7.62 -5.32
C ILE A 390 13.20 8.42 -5.73
N ILE A 391 13.04 9.70 -6.07
CA ILE A 391 14.18 10.57 -6.41
C ILE A 391 15.10 10.73 -5.20
N GLU A 392 14.55 10.89 -4.00
CA GLU A 392 15.32 10.92 -2.77
C GLU A 392 16.13 9.63 -2.55
N TYR A 393 15.51 8.48 -2.81
CA TYR A 393 16.17 7.17 -2.77
C TYR A 393 17.40 7.12 -3.69
N TYR A 394 17.26 7.58 -4.94
CA TYR A 394 18.38 7.68 -5.88
C TYR A 394 19.44 8.68 -5.44
N LYS A 395 19.05 9.85 -4.91
CA LYS A 395 19.99 10.88 -4.40
C LYS A 395 20.85 10.35 -3.26
N ARG A 396 20.27 9.51 -2.40
CA ARG A 396 20.95 8.85 -1.28
C ARG A 396 21.83 7.67 -1.71
N LYS A 397 21.82 7.29 -2.99
CA LYS A 397 22.63 6.19 -3.58
C LYS A 397 22.39 4.82 -2.93
N PHE A 398 21.14 4.56 -2.53
CA PHE A 398 20.73 3.23 -2.11
C PHE A 398 20.83 2.21 -3.27
N PRO A 399 21.05 0.93 -2.98
CA PRO A 399 21.27 -0.09 -4.01
C PRO A 399 20.01 -0.32 -4.85
N LEU A 400 20.17 -0.40 -6.17
CA LEU A 400 19.05 -0.77 -7.03
C LEU A 400 18.66 -2.22 -6.76
N ASN A 401 17.44 -2.40 -6.26
CA ASN A 401 16.90 -3.71 -5.94
C ASN A 401 15.53 -3.91 -6.59
N GLU A 402 15.08 -5.15 -6.56
CA GLU A 402 13.79 -5.53 -7.10
C GLU A 402 12.62 -4.83 -6.38
N LYS A 403 12.75 -4.59 -5.06
CA LYS A 403 11.76 -3.90 -4.23
C LYS A 403 11.48 -2.48 -4.77
N LEU A 404 12.52 -1.72 -5.08
CA LEU A 404 12.42 -0.41 -5.71
C LEU A 404 11.67 -0.46 -7.04
N MET A 405 12.04 -1.41 -7.91
CA MET A 405 11.41 -1.57 -9.22
C MET A 405 9.92 -1.91 -9.09
N THR A 406 9.57 -2.80 -8.18
CA THR A 406 8.16 -3.15 -7.87
C THR A 406 7.39 -1.92 -7.37
N VAL A 407 7.94 -1.11 -6.46
CA VAL A 407 7.29 0.13 -6.00
C VAL A 407 7.12 1.14 -7.13
N MET A 408 8.13 1.29 -8.00
CA MET A 408 8.03 2.13 -9.19
C MET A 408 6.93 1.63 -10.13
N MET A 409 6.77 0.30 -10.31
CA MET A 409 5.65 -0.26 -11.09
C MET A 409 4.28 0.10 -10.51
N TYR A 410 4.12 0.08 -9.18
CA TYR A 410 2.87 0.51 -8.55
C TYR A 410 2.58 1.98 -8.85
N LEU A 411 3.58 2.86 -8.77
CA LEU A 411 3.43 4.28 -9.10
C LEU A 411 3.09 4.48 -10.58
N THR A 412 3.81 3.85 -11.50
CA THR A 412 3.59 4.01 -12.95
C THR A 412 2.26 3.43 -13.41
N SER A 413 1.87 2.28 -12.87
CA SER A 413 0.57 1.64 -13.14
C SER A 413 -0.59 2.54 -12.69
N ARG A 414 -0.43 3.20 -11.53
CA ARG A 414 -1.42 4.15 -10.99
C ARG A 414 -1.48 5.46 -11.77
N ASP A 415 -0.33 5.93 -12.23
CA ASP A 415 -0.18 7.13 -13.06
C ASP A 415 -0.61 6.93 -14.52
N GLY A 416 -0.77 5.67 -14.95
CA GLY A 416 -1.12 5.33 -16.32
C GLY A 416 0.05 5.37 -17.32
N ASP A 417 1.30 5.48 -16.85
CA ASP A 417 2.49 5.34 -17.72
C ASP A 417 2.76 3.86 -18.02
N LEU A 418 2.00 3.32 -18.97
CA LEU A 418 2.09 1.92 -19.37
C LEU A 418 3.47 1.58 -19.97
N SER A 419 4.06 2.50 -20.74
CA SER A 419 5.39 2.31 -21.32
C SER A 419 6.46 2.08 -20.26
N LEU A 420 6.48 2.93 -19.23
CA LEU A 420 7.43 2.78 -18.14
C LEU A 420 7.14 1.53 -17.30
N THR A 421 5.86 1.24 -17.03
CA THR A 421 5.44 0.03 -16.30
C THR A 421 5.93 -1.25 -17.00
N ARG A 422 5.75 -1.35 -18.34
CA ARG A 422 6.24 -2.48 -19.16
C ARG A 422 7.75 -2.61 -19.11
N ALA A 423 8.45 -1.48 -19.21
CA ALA A 423 9.91 -1.47 -19.21
C ALA A 423 10.50 -1.90 -17.86
N ILE A 424 9.90 -1.45 -16.75
CA ILE A 424 10.32 -1.87 -15.40
C ILE A 424 10.06 -3.36 -15.19
N TYR A 425 8.88 -3.87 -15.57
CA TYR A 425 8.59 -5.30 -15.48
C TYR A 425 9.61 -6.13 -16.28
N ASN A 426 9.90 -5.73 -17.52
CA ASN A 426 10.86 -6.43 -18.36
C ASN A 426 12.28 -6.40 -17.76
N THR A 427 12.70 -5.27 -17.17
CA THR A 427 14.02 -5.16 -16.52
C THR A 427 14.14 -6.00 -15.26
N ILE A 428 13.06 -6.19 -14.48
CA ILE A 428 13.05 -7.13 -13.34
C ILE A 428 13.38 -8.54 -13.84
N HIS A 429 12.66 -9.04 -14.84
CA HIS A 429 12.88 -10.39 -15.36
C HIS A 429 14.22 -10.56 -16.08
N GLU A 430 14.67 -9.54 -16.82
CA GLU A 430 15.97 -9.56 -17.47
C GLU A 430 17.11 -9.61 -16.45
N SER A 431 17.02 -8.84 -15.36
CA SER A 431 18.03 -8.82 -14.30
C SER A 431 18.13 -10.16 -13.57
N ARG A 432 16.99 -10.79 -13.26
CA ARG A 432 16.97 -12.12 -12.63
C ARG A 432 17.51 -13.20 -13.56
N PHE A 433 17.17 -13.15 -14.84
CA PHE A 433 17.72 -14.09 -15.82
C PHE A 433 19.25 -14.00 -15.91
N LYS A 434 19.80 -12.77 -15.94
CA LYS A 434 21.26 -12.55 -15.94
C LYS A 434 21.96 -13.09 -14.68
N MET A 435 21.28 -13.10 -13.53
CA MET A 435 21.84 -13.57 -12.26
C MET A 435 21.75 -15.10 -12.10
N ASN A 436 20.65 -15.72 -12.53
CA ASN A 436 20.34 -17.13 -12.24
C ASN A 436 20.54 -18.08 -13.43
N GLU A 437 20.83 -17.56 -14.63
CA GLU A 437 20.95 -18.30 -15.91
C GLU A 437 19.74 -19.19 -16.26
N SER A 438 18.62 -19.01 -15.56
CA SER A 438 17.42 -19.83 -15.69
C SER A 438 16.16 -18.96 -15.57
N PHE A 439 15.14 -19.33 -16.35
CA PHE A 439 13.82 -18.70 -16.27
C PHE A 439 12.95 -19.48 -15.28
N SER A 440 12.71 -18.87 -14.14
CA SER A 440 11.65 -19.27 -13.22
C SER A 440 10.80 -18.04 -12.90
N MET A 441 9.49 -18.22 -12.92
CA MET A 441 8.57 -17.25 -12.33
C MET A 441 8.19 -17.74 -10.93
N ASN A 442 8.21 -16.84 -9.96
CA ASN A 442 7.80 -17.10 -8.58
C ASN A 442 6.41 -16.49 -8.31
N LYS A 443 5.86 -16.71 -7.11
CA LYS A 443 4.56 -16.14 -6.74
C LYS A 443 4.55 -14.61 -6.78
N ASP A 444 5.68 -13.97 -6.46
CA ASP A 444 5.83 -12.52 -6.49
C ASP A 444 5.70 -11.96 -7.92
N ASP A 445 6.02 -12.76 -8.95
CA ASP A 445 5.81 -12.40 -10.35
C ASP A 445 4.32 -12.35 -10.72
N GLY A 446 3.48 -13.16 -10.07
CA GLY A 446 2.03 -13.05 -10.19
C GLY A 446 1.53 -11.67 -9.74
N ILE A 447 2.12 -11.11 -8.67
CA ILE A 447 1.79 -9.78 -8.17
C ILE A 447 2.29 -8.70 -9.16
N ALA A 448 3.55 -8.77 -9.58
CA ALA A 448 4.11 -7.81 -10.55
C ALA A 448 3.33 -7.81 -11.87
N LEU A 449 2.92 -8.98 -12.33
CA LEU A 449 2.07 -9.15 -13.50
C LEU A 449 0.66 -8.57 -13.28
N ASN A 450 0.07 -8.75 -12.11
CA ASN A 450 -1.21 -8.13 -11.77
C ASN A 450 -1.11 -6.60 -11.84
N VAL A 451 -0.03 -6.02 -11.31
CA VAL A 451 0.25 -4.57 -11.38
C VAL A 451 0.42 -4.11 -12.83
N LEU A 452 1.10 -4.90 -13.66
CA LEU A 452 1.24 -4.64 -15.09
C LEU A 452 -0.12 -4.64 -15.81
N LEU A 453 -0.95 -5.66 -15.59
CA LEU A 453 -2.30 -5.73 -16.17
C LEU A 453 -3.21 -4.61 -15.67
N ARG A 454 -3.13 -4.21 -14.40
CA ARG A 454 -3.81 -3.00 -13.90
C ARG A 454 -3.33 -1.74 -14.64
N GLY A 455 -2.05 -1.67 -15.02
CA GLY A 455 -1.49 -0.60 -15.84
C GLY A 455 -2.08 -0.59 -17.24
N TYR A 456 -2.19 -1.78 -17.88
CA TYR A 456 -2.88 -1.91 -19.17
C TYR A 456 -4.31 -1.45 -19.05
N PHE A 457 -5.06 -1.95 -18.07
CA PHE A 457 -6.41 -1.52 -17.80
C PHE A 457 -6.48 0.01 -17.72
N LYS A 458 -5.65 0.68 -16.92
CA LYS A 458 -5.66 2.14 -16.68
C LYS A 458 -5.21 3.03 -17.83
N TYR A 459 -4.48 2.48 -18.78
CA TYR A 459 -4.02 3.25 -19.91
C TYR A 459 -5.16 3.92 -20.68
N SER A 460 -4.93 5.16 -21.12
CA SER A 460 -5.79 5.87 -22.06
C SER A 460 -4.94 6.88 -22.81
N ASP A 461 -5.09 6.97 -24.13
CA ASP A 461 -4.32 7.91 -24.99
C ASP A 461 -4.45 9.38 -24.54
N ASN A 462 -5.58 9.75 -23.93
CA ASN A 462 -5.86 11.13 -23.48
C ASN A 462 -5.39 11.41 -22.04
N HIS A 463 -4.74 10.46 -21.36
CA HIS A 463 -4.35 10.61 -19.97
C HIS A 463 -3.11 11.49 -19.81
N THR A 464 -3.21 12.51 -18.94
CA THR A 464 -2.05 13.29 -18.51
C THR A 464 -1.31 12.55 -17.42
N VAL A 465 -0.21 11.92 -17.82
CA VAL A 465 0.71 11.19 -16.95
C VAL A 465 1.45 12.19 -16.04
N GLN A 466 1.26 12.12 -14.73
CA GLN A 466 1.84 13.06 -13.76
C GLN A 466 3.36 12.90 -13.66
N SER A 467 3.90 11.69 -13.84
CA SER A 467 5.35 11.42 -13.87
C SER A 467 6.08 12.18 -14.98
N LYS A 468 5.37 12.67 -16.01
CA LYS A 468 5.94 13.53 -17.06
C LYS A 468 6.10 15.00 -16.63
N THR A 469 5.61 15.39 -15.46
CA THR A 469 5.71 16.78 -14.95
C THR A 469 7.03 17.06 -14.23
N ASN A 470 7.69 16.04 -13.70
CA ASN A 470 8.96 16.17 -12.98
C ASN A 470 10.13 15.77 -13.88
N ASP A 471 11.04 16.71 -14.16
CA ASP A 471 12.18 16.52 -15.07
C ASP A 471 13.08 15.33 -14.67
N ALA A 472 13.25 15.09 -13.37
CA ALA A 472 14.04 13.97 -12.88
C ALA A 472 13.38 12.61 -13.20
N VAL A 473 12.07 12.54 -13.07
CA VAL A 473 11.30 11.33 -13.43
C VAL A 473 11.28 11.13 -14.94
N VAL A 474 11.19 12.21 -15.71
CA VAL A 474 11.30 12.16 -17.19
C VAL A 474 12.68 11.63 -17.61
N ALA A 475 13.75 12.09 -16.97
CA ALA A 475 15.11 11.58 -17.24
C ALA A 475 15.23 10.10 -16.89
N LEU A 476 14.71 9.68 -15.73
CA LEU A 476 14.64 8.28 -15.32
C LEU A 476 13.88 7.45 -16.36
N ARG A 477 12.68 7.87 -16.74
CA ARG A 477 11.86 7.22 -17.77
C ARG A 477 12.62 7.04 -19.08
N ARG A 478 13.28 8.09 -19.58
CA ARG A 478 14.07 8.03 -20.82
C ARG A 478 15.20 7.02 -20.69
N SER A 479 15.91 7.01 -19.57
CA SER A 479 17.01 6.07 -19.34
C SER A 479 16.52 4.61 -19.27
N THR A 480 15.43 4.34 -18.57
CA THR A 480 14.85 2.99 -18.45
C THR A 480 14.37 2.49 -19.81
N LEU A 481 13.67 3.32 -20.58
CA LEU A 481 13.20 2.94 -21.92
C LEU A 481 14.34 2.72 -22.92
N ALA A 482 15.42 3.50 -22.83
CA ALA A 482 16.58 3.35 -23.71
C ALA A 482 17.38 2.07 -23.44
N LEU A 483 17.40 1.61 -22.18
CA LEU A 483 18.09 0.39 -21.77
C LEU A 483 17.25 -0.88 -21.98
N ASN A 484 15.95 -0.73 -22.20
CA ASN A 484 15.04 -1.86 -22.26
C ASN A 484 15.09 -2.58 -23.61
N HIS A 485 15.39 -3.88 -23.60
CA HIS A 485 15.38 -4.71 -24.79
C HIS A 485 14.21 -5.71 -24.74
N PHE A 486 13.12 -5.38 -25.45
CA PHE A 486 12.01 -6.31 -25.62
C PHE A 486 12.45 -7.52 -26.46
N GLY A 487 12.14 -8.73 -26.00
CA GLY A 487 12.49 -9.97 -26.70
C GLY A 487 13.93 -10.44 -26.49
N TYR A 488 14.58 -10.06 -25.38
CA TYR A 488 15.93 -10.49 -25.01
C TYR A 488 16.14 -12.01 -24.91
N HIS A 489 15.05 -12.79 -24.83
CA HIS A 489 15.10 -14.24 -24.80
C HIS A 489 13.79 -14.88 -25.33
N PRO A 490 13.82 -16.08 -25.95
CA PRO A 490 12.60 -16.75 -26.45
C PRO A 490 11.56 -17.11 -25.37
N LYS A 491 12.00 -17.24 -24.11
CA LYS A 491 11.13 -17.44 -22.93
C LYS A 491 10.84 -16.13 -22.16
N ALA A 492 11.15 -14.97 -22.71
CA ALA A 492 10.72 -13.72 -22.12
C ALA A 492 9.21 -13.50 -22.36
N THR A 493 8.57 -12.70 -21.51
CA THR A 493 7.17 -12.30 -21.69
C THR A 493 6.99 -11.64 -23.07
N PRO A 494 5.97 -12.02 -23.86
CA PRO A 494 5.84 -11.60 -25.24
C PRO A 494 5.28 -10.18 -25.36
N PHE A 495 6.12 -9.18 -25.11
CA PHE A 495 5.80 -7.78 -25.38
C PHE A 495 5.95 -7.44 -26.86
N LEU A 496 5.09 -6.54 -27.34
CA LEU A 496 5.29 -5.84 -28.61
C LEU A 496 6.58 -5.02 -28.52
N PRO A 497 7.46 -5.06 -29.54
CA PRO A 497 8.75 -4.37 -29.55
C PRO A 497 8.59 -2.87 -29.87
N VAL A 498 7.67 -2.21 -29.16
CA VAL A 498 7.35 -0.78 -29.31
C VAL A 498 7.36 -0.15 -27.92
N ASN A 499 8.06 0.98 -27.78
CA ASN A 499 8.19 1.69 -26.51
C ASN A 499 6.88 2.36 -26.09
N GLU A 500 6.18 3.02 -27.01
CA GLU A 500 4.89 3.67 -26.75
C GLU A 500 3.77 2.91 -27.45
N LEU A 501 2.79 2.47 -26.66
CA LEU A 501 1.62 1.78 -27.18
C LEU A 501 0.55 2.81 -27.56
N GLU A 502 -0.41 2.36 -28.36
CA GLU A 502 -1.64 3.09 -28.67
C GLU A 502 -2.80 2.22 -28.20
N GLU A 503 -4.00 2.78 -28.04
CA GLU A 503 -5.16 2.03 -27.55
C GLU A 503 -5.41 0.72 -28.33
N LYS A 504 -5.17 0.72 -29.64
CA LYS A 504 -5.33 -0.45 -30.53
C LYS A 504 -4.38 -1.62 -30.20
N HIS A 505 -3.23 -1.35 -29.58
CA HIS A 505 -2.21 -2.35 -29.30
C HIS A 505 -2.46 -3.11 -27.99
N ILE A 506 -3.29 -2.57 -27.10
CA ILE A 506 -3.45 -3.07 -25.72
C ILE A 506 -4.09 -4.45 -25.69
N LEU A 507 -5.27 -4.61 -26.31
CA LEU A 507 -6.01 -5.87 -26.24
C LEU A 507 -5.24 -7.04 -26.88
N PRO A 508 -4.59 -6.90 -28.05
CA PRO A 508 -3.75 -7.96 -28.62
C PRO A 508 -2.57 -8.36 -27.72
N GLU A 509 -1.85 -7.38 -27.15
CA GLU A 509 -0.69 -7.66 -26.30
C GLU A 509 -1.10 -8.33 -24.98
N VAL A 510 -2.17 -7.85 -24.34
CA VAL A 510 -2.70 -8.46 -23.12
C VAL A 510 -3.12 -9.92 -23.37
N LYS A 511 -3.78 -10.20 -24.50
CA LYS A 511 -4.13 -11.59 -24.88
C LYS A 511 -2.90 -12.46 -25.10
N ALA A 512 -1.86 -11.93 -25.77
CA ALA A 512 -0.61 -12.66 -25.99
C ALA A 512 0.10 -12.98 -24.67
N ILE A 513 0.19 -12.00 -23.76
CA ILE A 513 0.74 -12.17 -22.42
C ILE A 513 -0.06 -13.24 -21.66
N TRP A 514 -1.39 -13.13 -21.63
CA TRP A 514 -2.28 -14.06 -20.94
C TRP A 514 -2.13 -15.50 -21.44
N SER A 515 -2.18 -15.72 -22.75
CA SER A 515 -2.00 -17.05 -23.34
C SER A 515 -0.63 -17.64 -23.04
N TYR A 516 0.41 -16.81 -23.02
CA TYR A 516 1.77 -17.23 -22.66
C TYR A 516 1.86 -17.70 -21.20
N ILE A 517 1.26 -16.96 -20.27
CA ILE A 517 1.28 -17.30 -18.84
C ILE A 517 0.52 -18.60 -18.58
N ILE A 518 -0.69 -18.76 -19.12
CA ILE A 518 -1.45 -20.00 -18.95
C ILE A 518 -0.68 -21.22 -19.50
N LEU A 519 0.05 -21.04 -20.60
CA LEU A 519 0.78 -22.13 -21.24
C LEU A 519 2.05 -22.53 -20.48
N HIS A 520 2.79 -21.55 -19.94
CA HIS A 520 4.13 -21.77 -19.41
C HIS A 520 4.22 -21.70 -17.88
N TYR A 521 3.33 -20.95 -17.23
CA TYR A 521 3.38 -20.65 -15.80
C TYR A 521 1.96 -20.63 -15.19
N PRO A 522 1.20 -21.75 -15.21
CA PRO A 522 -0.13 -21.79 -14.62
C PRO A 522 -0.12 -21.56 -13.10
N ASP A 523 0.97 -21.91 -12.42
CA ASP A 523 1.09 -21.83 -10.95
C ASP A 523 1.08 -20.39 -10.39
N ILE A 524 1.40 -19.38 -11.21
CA ILE A 524 1.41 -17.97 -10.78
C ILE A 524 0.03 -17.31 -10.93
N VAL A 525 -0.93 -17.98 -11.57
CA VAL A 525 -2.25 -17.40 -11.85
C VAL A 525 -3.11 -17.43 -10.59
N THR A 526 -3.49 -16.24 -10.10
CA THR A 526 -4.36 -16.04 -8.94
C THR A 526 -5.77 -15.60 -9.37
N SER A 527 -6.75 -15.71 -8.46
CA SER A 527 -8.11 -15.21 -8.70
C SER A 527 -8.13 -13.70 -9.02
N GLU A 528 -7.26 -12.93 -8.37
CA GLU A 528 -7.11 -11.50 -8.61
C GLU A 528 -6.59 -11.20 -10.02
N LEU A 529 -5.60 -11.99 -10.48
CA LEU A 529 -5.05 -11.86 -11.83
C LEU A 529 -6.09 -12.21 -12.91
N VAL A 530 -6.92 -13.24 -12.66
CA VAL A 530 -8.07 -13.56 -13.52
C VAL A 530 -9.07 -12.42 -13.53
N GLY A 531 -9.37 -11.83 -12.37
CA GLY A 531 -10.24 -10.66 -12.26
C GLY A 531 -9.72 -9.47 -13.08
N THR A 532 -8.44 -9.12 -12.96
CA THR A 532 -7.87 -7.99 -13.72
C THR A 532 -7.85 -8.24 -15.22
N TYR A 533 -7.57 -9.46 -15.67
CA TYR A 533 -7.69 -9.83 -17.08
C TYR A 533 -9.13 -9.72 -17.60
N LEU A 534 -10.11 -10.29 -16.86
CA LEU A 534 -11.53 -10.18 -17.21
C LEU A 534 -12.00 -8.72 -17.26
N MET A 535 -11.47 -7.86 -16.38
CA MET A 535 -11.79 -6.44 -16.35
C MET A 535 -11.26 -5.68 -17.59
N ILE A 536 -10.09 -6.07 -18.11
CA ILE A 536 -9.59 -5.55 -19.40
C ILE A 536 -10.52 -6.00 -20.54
N LEU A 537 -10.95 -7.26 -20.55
CA LEU A 537 -11.89 -7.76 -21.56
C LEU A 537 -13.26 -7.07 -21.46
N ALA A 538 -13.76 -6.80 -20.25
CA ALA A 538 -15.04 -6.13 -20.01
C ALA A 538 -15.05 -4.67 -20.51
N THR A 539 -13.88 -4.02 -20.56
CA THR A 539 -13.75 -2.61 -20.96
C THR A 539 -13.33 -2.43 -22.41
N ARG A 540 -12.52 -3.34 -22.95
CA ARG A 540 -11.94 -3.20 -24.31
C ARG A 540 -12.27 -4.34 -25.26
N GLY A 541 -12.66 -5.51 -24.74
CA GLY A 541 -13.04 -6.66 -25.54
C GLY A 541 -14.49 -6.59 -26.00
N SER A 542 -14.87 -7.53 -26.87
CA SER A 542 -16.28 -7.72 -27.20
C SER A 542 -17.00 -8.49 -26.10
N MET A 543 -18.31 -8.30 -25.97
CA MET A 543 -19.11 -9.04 -24.98
C MET A 543 -18.99 -10.56 -25.16
N SER A 544 -18.92 -11.05 -26.40
CA SER A 544 -18.73 -12.48 -26.70
C SER A 544 -17.39 -13.01 -26.18
N GLU A 545 -16.31 -12.25 -26.38
CA GLU A 545 -14.98 -12.61 -25.86
C GLU A 545 -14.96 -12.62 -24.33
N PHE A 546 -15.59 -11.63 -23.70
CA PHE A 546 -15.73 -11.56 -22.25
C PHE A 546 -16.49 -12.78 -21.71
N THR A 547 -17.67 -13.08 -22.24
CA THR A 547 -18.51 -14.20 -21.77
C THR A 547 -17.81 -15.54 -21.93
N LYS A 548 -17.10 -15.75 -23.04
CA LYS A 548 -16.30 -16.96 -23.25
C LYS A 548 -15.19 -17.08 -22.20
N ALA A 549 -14.39 -16.04 -22.02
CA ALA A 549 -13.32 -16.04 -21.01
C ALA A 549 -13.87 -16.20 -19.59
N PHE A 550 -15.02 -15.59 -19.29
CA PHE A 550 -15.68 -15.70 -17.99
C PHE A 550 -16.09 -17.14 -17.67
N GLU A 551 -16.70 -17.86 -18.62
CA GLU A 551 -17.14 -19.26 -18.42
C GLU A 551 -15.97 -20.27 -18.46
N GLU A 552 -14.93 -19.99 -19.24
CA GLU A 552 -13.72 -20.82 -19.31
C GLU A 552 -12.86 -20.70 -18.04
N LEU A 553 -12.67 -19.49 -17.52
CA LEU A 553 -11.74 -19.23 -16.41
C LEU A 553 -12.35 -19.37 -15.02
N THR A 554 -13.68 -19.37 -14.88
CA THR A 554 -14.33 -19.30 -13.56
C THR A 554 -15.27 -20.47 -13.25
N LEU A 555 -15.36 -20.85 -11.97
CA LEU A 555 -16.27 -21.88 -11.44
C LEU A 555 -17.55 -21.26 -10.91
N LYS A 556 -18.69 -21.83 -11.31
CA LYS A 556 -20.00 -21.56 -10.71
C LYS A 556 -20.01 -21.98 -9.23
N PRO A 557 -20.76 -21.29 -8.36
CA PRO A 557 -20.91 -21.67 -6.96
C PRO A 557 -21.63 -23.02 -6.86
N VAL A 558 -20.97 -24.02 -6.30
CA VAL A 558 -21.60 -25.31 -5.96
C VAL A 558 -22.36 -25.11 -4.66
N VAL A 559 -23.69 -25.13 -4.73
CA VAL A 559 -24.53 -25.24 -3.55
C VAL A 559 -24.70 -26.73 -3.31
N GLU A 560 -24.04 -27.28 -2.30
CA GLU A 560 -24.33 -28.65 -1.84
C GLU A 560 -25.79 -28.68 -1.35
N GLN A 561 -26.71 -29.11 -2.21
CA GLN A 561 -27.96 -29.69 -1.78
C GLN A 561 -27.84 -31.20 -1.99
N LEU A 562 -27.80 -31.93 -0.88
CA LEU A 562 -28.33 -33.28 -0.77
C LEU A 562 -29.81 -33.23 -1.16
N ASP A 563 -30.10 -33.19 -2.46
CA ASP A 563 -31.43 -33.49 -2.99
C ASP A 563 -31.26 -34.32 -4.26
N ASN A 564 -31.75 -35.54 -4.18
CA ASN A 564 -31.82 -36.50 -5.27
C ASN A 564 -32.64 -35.91 -6.44
N ALA A 565 -31.97 -35.33 -7.43
CA ALA A 565 -32.43 -35.30 -8.81
C ALA A 565 -31.21 -35.09 -9.70
N VAL A 566 -30.76 -36.18 -10.31
CA VAL A 566 -29.90 -36.15 -11.48
C VAL A 566 -30.70 -35.47 -12.60
N GLU A 567 -30.56 -34.16 -12.76
CA GLU A 567 -30.77 -33.53 -14.07
C GLU A 567 -29.42 -33.63 -14.79
N VAL A 568 -29.30 -34.64 -15.63
CA VAL A 568 -28.27 -34.69 -16.67
C VAL A 568 -28.57 -33.52 -17.61
N GLU A 569 -27.81 -32.42 -17.51
CA GLU A 569 -27.70 -31.49 -18.62
C GLU A 569 -26.97 -32.24 -19.75
N GLU A 570 -27.72 -32.73 -20.74
CA GLU A 570 -27.15 -33.21 -22.00
C GLU A 570 -26.40 -32.04 -22.66
N GLU A 571 -25.10 -32.22 -22.89
CA GLU A 571 -24.29 -31.31 -23.70
C GLU A 571 -24.94 -31.16 -25.08
N PRO A 572 -25.12 -29.94 -25.62
CA PRO A 572 -25.50 -29.80 -27.01
C PRO A 572 -24.33 -30.28 -27.88
N GLU A 573 -24.60 -31.25 -28.77
CA GLU A 573 -23.60 -31.70 -29.74
C GLU A 573 -23.01 -30.52 -30.51
N PRO A 574 -21.68 -30.50 -30.75
CA PRO A 574 -21.04 -29.40 -31.44
C PRO A 574 -21.50 -29.37 -32.90
N SER A 575 -22.22 -28.31 -33.26
CA SER A 575 -22.54 -27.97 -34.65
C SER A 575 -21.26 -27.95 -35.50
N SER A 576 -21.32 -28.64 -36.63
CA SER A 576 -20.23 -29.07 -37.51
C SER A 576 -19.46 -27.98 -38.27
N GLU A 577 -19.43 -26.74 -37.80
CA GLU A 577 -18.73 -25.63 -38.47
C GLU A 577 -17.44 -25.18 -37.74
N LEU A 578 -17.10 -25.79 -36.60
CA LEU A 578 -15.95 -25.42 -35.76
C LEU A 578 -14.67 -26.27 -35.98
N SER A 579 -14.64 -27.13 -37.01
CA SER A 579 -13.52 -28.05 -37.28
C SER A 579 -12.24 -27.34 -37.73
N ASP A 580 -12.35 -26.18 -38.36
CA ASP A 580 -11.20 -25.63 -39.10
C ASP A 580 -10.23 -24.84 -38.20
N LEU A 581 -10.68 -24.38 -37.02
CA LEU A 581 -9.86 -23.66 -36.04
C LEU A 581 -9.11 -24.57 -35.05
N ARG A 582 -9.54 -25.83 -34.89
CA ARG A 582 -8.92 -26.82 -33.98
C ARG A 582 -7.63 -27.45 -34.54
N SER A 583 -7.22 -27.09 -35.75
CA SER A 583 -6.06 -27.66 -36.45
C SER A 583 -4.71 -27.06 -36.02
N THR A 584 -4.69 -25.99 -35.21
CA THR A 584 -3.42 -25.38 -34.78
C THR A 584 -2.83 -26.12 -33.56
N PRO A 585 -1.53 -26.46 -33.56
CA PRO A 585 -0.85 -27.13 -32.44
C PRO A 585 -0.96 -26.38 -31.10
N LEU A 586 -1.17 -25.06 -31.15
CA LEU A 586 -1.35 -24.20 -29.98
C LEU A 586 -2.74 -24.39 -29.34
N ALA A 587 -3.81 -24.48 -30.14
CA ALA A 587 -5.17 -24.69 -29.66
C ALA A 587 -5.34 -26.05 -28.98
N ILE A 588 -4.68 -27.08 -29.53
CA ILE A 588 -4.67 -28.43 -28.96
C ILE A 588 -3.95 -28.42 -27.59
N ARG A 589 -2.79 -27.75 -27.48
CA ARG A 589 -2.05 -27.61 -26.20
C ARG A 589 -2.83 -26.81 -25.14
N LEU A 590 -3.57 -25.78 -25.55
CA LEU A 590 -4.43 -25.01 -24.65
C LEU A 590 -5.63 -25.84 -24.14
N SER A 591 -6.12 -26.79 -24.93
CA SER A 591 -7.22 -27.68 -24.54
C SER A 591 -6.81 -28.88 -23.67
N SER A 592 -5.55 -29.30 -23.74
CA SER A 592 -5.04 -30.48 -23.01
C SER A 592 -4.51 -30.19 -21.61
N ASN A 593 -4.19 -28.93 -21.30
CA ASN A 593 -3.82 -28.52 -19.96
C ASN A 593 -5.11 -28.23 -19.17
N ILE A 594 -5.30 -28.95 -18.06
CA ILE A 594 -6.38 -28.77 -17.10
C ILE A 594 -6.53 -27.27 -16.81
N GLN A 595 -7.56 -26.62 -17.38
CA GLN A 595 -7.87 -25.24 -17.04
C GLN A 595 -8.25 -25.22 -15.56
N ILE A 596 -7.31 -24.79 -14.71
CA ILE A 596 -7.61 -24.47 -13.32
C ILE A 596 -8.65 -23.35 -13.37
N LYS A 597 -9.90 -23.68 -13.07
CA LYS A 597 -10.97 -22.70 -12.98
C LYS A 597 -11.01 -22.13 -11.57
N TYR A 598 -11.29 -20.83 -11.45
CA TYR A 598 -11.25 -20.10 -10.18
C TYR A 598 -12.66 -19.84 -9.67
N HIS A 599 -12.91 -20.05 -8.37
CA HIS A 599 -14.21 -19.78 -7.76
C HIS A 599 -14.64 -18.32 -7.96
N ARG A 600 -15.87 -18.12 -8.44
CA ARG A 600 -16.46 -16.79 -8.57
C ARG A 600 -16.62 -16.16 -7.19
N ASN A 601 -15.82 -15.14 -6.91
CA ASN A 601 -15.96 -14.30 -5.73
C ASN A 601 -16.80 -13.04 -6.04
N HIS A 602 -17.02 -12.19 -5.04
CA HIS A 602 -17.78 -10.95 -5.22
C HIS A 602 -17.23 -10.07 -6.35
N ASP A 603 -15.91 -9.92 -6.45
CA ASP A 603 -15.25 -9.04 -7.41
C ASP A 603 -15.46 -9.52 -8.85
N ILE A 604 -15.35 -10.83 -9.09
CA ILE A 604 -15.60 -11.45 -10.39
C ILE A 604 -17.06 -11.22 -10.83
N TYR A 605 -18.02 -11.32 -9.91
CA TYR A 605 -19.42 -11.00 -10.19
C TYR A 605 -19.64 -9.52 -10.47
N HIS A 606 -18.97 -8.64 -9.72
CA HIS A 606 -19.00 -7.20 -9.96
C HIS A 606 -18.45 -6.87 -11.35
N ILE A 607 -17.29 -7.42 -11.74
CA ILE A 607 -16.68 -7.25 -13.07
C ILE A 607 -17.62 -7.72 -14.18
N ALA A 608 -18.27 -8.87 -14.01
CA ALA A 608 -19.26 -9.36 -14.97
C ALA A 608 -20.43 -8.40 -15.15
N LEU A 609 -20.91 -7.80 -14.06
CA LEU A 609 -21.98 -6.82 -14.13
C LEU A 609 -21.52 -5.50 -14.77
N GLN A 610 -20.28 -5.06 -14.51
CA GLN A 610 -19.68 -3.93 -15.23
C GLN A 610 -19.57 -4.18 -16.74
N ALA A 611 -19.22 -5.40 -17.16
CA ALA A 611 -19.21 -5.79 -18.57
C ALA A 611 -20.62 -5.66 -19.20
N CYS A 612 -21.66 -6.08 -18.46
CA CYS A 612 -23.07 -5.90 -18.88
C CYS A 612 -23.41 -4.41 -19.02
N ILE A 613 -23.01 -3.58 -18.06
CA ILE A 613 -23.28 -2.14 -18.01
C ILE A 613 -22.63 -1.41 -19.20
N ASN A 614 -21.45 -1.87 -19.65
CA ASN A 614 -20.75 -1.30 -20.79
C ASN A 614 -21.41 -1.68 -22.11
N ASN A 615 -21.88 -2.93 -22.23
CA ASN A 615 -22.46 -3.47 -23.46
C ASN A 615 -24.00 -3.38 -23.52
N LYS A 616 -24.66 -2.92 -22.44
CA LYS A 616 -26.12 -2.90 -22.26
C LYS A 616 -26.79 -4.27 -22.41
N ASP A 617 -26.10 -5.33 -21.97
CA ASP A 617 -26.60 -6.70 -22.02
C ASP A 617 -27.40 -7.02 -20.75
N ILE A 618 -28.73 -6.99 -20.86
CA ILE A 618 -29.61 -7.27 -19.74
C ILE A 618 -29.75 -8.77 -19.44
N GLU A 619 -29.72 -9.63 -20.46
CA GLU A 619 -29.94 -11.07 -20.31
C GLU A 619 -28.79 -11.69 -19.52
N PHE A 620 -27.56 -11.35 -19.89
CA PHE A 620 -26.38 -11.79 -19.14
C PHE A 620 -26.36 -11.20 -17.73
N GLY A 621 -26.76 -9.93 -17.57
CA GLY A 621 -26.87 -9.29 -16.25
C GLY A 621 -27.87 -9.99 -15.32
N GLN A 622 -29.03 -10.42 -15.83
CA GLN A 622 -30.01 -11.19 -15.07
C GLN A 622 -29.47 -12.57 -14.68
N LYS A 623 -28.75 -13.26 -15.57
CA LYS A 623 -28.07 -14.53 -15.26
C LYS A 623 -27.07 -14.34 -14.11
N ILE A 624 -26.21 -13.32 -14.19
CA ILE A 624 -25.23 -12.98 -13.16
C ILE A 624 -25.90 -12.64 -11.82
N TRP A 625 -27.04 -11.93 -11.85
CA TRP A 625 -27.82 -11.63 -10.65
C TRP A 625 -28.33 -12.90 -9.95
N GLN A 626 -28.84 -13.87 -10.71
CA GLN A 626 -29.31 -15.15 -10.17
C GLN A 626 -28.16 -15.98 -9.60
N GLU A 627 -27.04 -16.07 -10.32
CA GLU A 627 -25.86 -16.80 -9.86
C GLU A 627 -25.26 -16.19 -8.58
N ARG A 628 -25.17 -14.86 -8.49
CA ARG A 628 -24.72 -14.17 -7.27
C ARG A 628 -25.65 -14.45 -6.10
N GLY A 629 -26.95 -14.60 -6.35
CA GLY A 629 -27.94 -15.03 -5.36
C GLY A 629 -27.68 -16.44 -4.81
N ARG A 630 -27.18 -17.37 -5.63
CA ARG A 630 -26.71 -18.69 -5.18
C ARG A 630 -25.41 -18.58 -4.38
N PHE A 631 -24.47 -17.75 -4.82
CA PHE A 631 -23.23 -17.48 -4.07
C PHE A 631 -23.49 -16.88 -2.68
N ARG A 632 -24.57 -16.11 -2.46
CA ARG A 632 -24.94 -15.65 -1.10
C ARG A 632 -25.23 -16.77 -0.12
N LYS A 633 -25.56 -17.98 -0.60
CA LYS A 633 -25.87 -19.16 0.23
C LYS A 633 -24.64 -20.00 0.54
N THR A 634 -23.47 -19.72 -0.07
CA THR A 634 -22.26 -20.51 0.15
C THR A 634 -21.65 -20.22 1.53
N PRO A 635 -20.88 -21.17 2.10
CA PRO A 635 -20.14 -20.94 3.33
C PRO A 635 -19.10 -19.82 3.18
N GLU A 636 -18.51 -19.68 2.00
CA GLU A 636 -17.53 -18.63 1.65
C GLU A 636 -18.10 -17.23 1.88
N PHE A 637 -19.35 -16.97 1.47
CA PHE A 637 -19.99 -15.69 1.71
C PHE A 637 -20.53 -15.60 3.14
N SER A 638 -21.14 -16.66 3.67
CA SER A 638 -21.84 -16.64 4.95
C SER A 638 -20.91 -16.34 6.14
N THR A 639 -19.67 -16.82 6.09
CA THR A 639 -18.66 -16.65 7.14
C THR A 639 -18.09 -15.23 7.24
N GLN A 640 -18.27 -14.38 6.23
CA GLN A 640 -17.72 -13.03 6.21
C GLN A 640 -18.36 -12.08 7.26
N PRO A 641 -17.63 -11.05 7.72
CA PRO A 641 -18.15 -10.02 8.62
C PRO A 641 -19.41 -9.34 8.06
N ARG A 642 -20.40 -9.06 8.92
CA ARG A 642 -21.68 -8.44 8.52
C ARG A 642 -21.50 -7.13 7.75
N LYS A 643 -20.54 -6.30 8.15
CA LYS A 643 -20.25 -5.01 7.49
C LYS A 643 -19.77 -5.20 6.05
N ILE A 644 -18.87 -6.17 5.81
CA ILE A 644 -18.34 -6.47 4.47
C ILE A 644 -19.45 -7.00 3.58
N LYS A 645 -20.23 -7.98 4.05
CA LYS A 645 -21.38 -8.53 3.29
C LYS A 645 -22.37 -7.45 2.88
N HIS A 646 -22.72 -6.59 3.83
CA HIS A 646 -23.63 -5.47 3.57
C HIS A 646 -23.09 -4.52 2.50
N ASN A 647 -21.81 -4.15 2.57
CA ASN A 647 -21.18 -3.28 1.59
C ASN A 647 -21.12 -3.93 0.20
N GLN A 648 -20.70 -5.19 0.12
CA GLN A 648 -20.63 -5.95 -1.14
C GLN A 648 -22.01 -6.13 -1.79
N ASP A 649 -23.03 -6.46 -0.99
CA ASP A 649 -24.40 -6.60 -1.51
C ASP A 649 -24.97 -5.24 -1.97
N PHE A 650 -24.63 -4.15 -1.26
CA PHE A 650 -25.06 -2.81 -1.66
C PHE A 650 -24.40 -2.36 -2.96
N GLU A 651 -23.10 -2.60 -3.10
CA GLU A 651 -22.34 -2.31 -4.32
C GLU A 651 -22.92 -3.06 -5.53
N PHE A 652 -23.14 -4.37 -5.39
CA PHE A 652 -23.73 -5.18 -6.45
C PHE A 652 -25.14 -4.73 -6.83
N ALA A 653 -25.97 -4.36 -5.84
CA ALA A 653 -27.31 -3.81 -6.08
C ALA A 653 -27.27 -2.46 -6.81
N ARG A 654 -26.29 -1.60 -6.49
CA ARG A 654 -26.06 -0.32 -7.18
C ARG A 654 -25.70 -0.54 -8.64
N ASP A 655 -24.85 -1.50 -8.95
CA ASP A 655 -24.46 -1.78 -10.32
C ASP A 655 -25.59 -2.40 -11.13
N MET A 656 -26.40 -3.27 -10.52
CA MET A 656 -27.61 -3.78 -11.18
C MET A 656 -28.60 -2.66 -11.47
N LEU A 657 -28.79 -1.72 -10.53
CA LEU A 657 -29.62 -0.54 -10.76
C LEU A 657 -29.09 0.29 -11.94
N ARG A 658 -27.78 0.48 -12.05
CA ARG A 658 -27.14 1.18 -13.18
C ARG A 658 -27.37 0.45 -14.50
N LEU A 659 -27.27 -0.89 -14.52
CA LEU A 659 -27.55 -1.70 -15.70
C LEU A 659 -28.99 -1.48 -16.17
N LEU A 660 -29.97 -1.66 -15.26
CA LEU A 660 -31.39 -1.50 -15.58
C LEU A 660 -31.70 -0.11 -16.12
N VAL A 661 -31.12 0.94 -15.53
CA VAL A 661 -31.27 2.32 -16.02
C VAL A 661 -30.66 2.49 -17.42
N LYS A 662 -29.45 1.96 -17.67
CA LYS A 662 -28.81 2.06 -19.00
C LYS A 662 -29.56 1.30 -20.09
N CYS A 663 -30.26 0.24 -19.72
CA CYS A 663 -31.13 -0.54 -20.60
C CYS A 663 -32.56 0.00 -20.70
N ASN A 664 -32.86 1.16 -20.07
CA ASN A 664 -34.20 1.76 -20.00
C ASN A 664 -35.29 0.92 -19.29
N GLU A 665 -34.90 -0.05 -18.46
CA GLU A 665 -35.83 -0.90 -17.69
C GLU A 665 -36.18 -0.28 -16.33
N LEU A 666 -36.93 0.83 -16.36
CA LEU A 666 -37.27 1.61 -15.16
C LEU A 666 -38.20 0.86 -14.18
N ASN A 667 -39.07 -0.02 -14.69
CA ASN A 667 -40.00 -0.76 -13.83
C ASN A 667 -39.24 -1.72 -12.91
N ASP A 668 -38.29 -2.48 -13.46
CA ASP A 668 -37.47 -3.40 -12.68
C ASP A 668 -36.49 -2.67 -11.77
N ALA A 669 -35.97 -1.51 -12.21
CA ALA A 669 -35.20 -0.61 -11.36
C ALA A 669 -36.01 -0.15 -10.13
N CYS A 670 -37.29 0.21 -10.33
CA CYS A 670 -38.19 0.59 -9.24
C CYS A 670 -38.48 -0.58 -8.28
N LYS A 671 -38.68 -1.80 -8.81
CA LYS A 671 -38.87 -3.00 -7.98
C LYS A 671 -37.62 -3.29 -7.13
N LEU A 672 -36.42 -3.15 -7.70
CA LEU A 672 -35.16 -3.32 -6.97
C LEU A 672 -35.04 -2.30 -5.83
N LEU A 673 -35.33 -1.02 -6.10
CA LEU A 673 -35.31 0.03 -5.07
C LEU A 673 -36.33 -0.23 -3.96
N LEU A 674 -37.55 -0.63 -4.29
CA LEU A 674 -38.61 -0.90 -3.31
C LEU A 674 -38.30 -2.13 -2.44
N SER A 675 -37.77 -3.20 -3.05
CA SER A 675 -37.42 -4.43 -2.33
C SER A 675 -36.20 -4.26 -1.40
N THR A 676 -35.32 -3.31 -1.70
CA THR A 676 -34.10 -3.05 -0.93
C THR A 676 -34.17 -1.78 -0.06
N GLU A 677 -35.31 -1.09 -0.02
CA GLU A 677 -35.53 0.17 0.69
C GLU A 677 -35.19 0.08 2.19
N THR A 678 -35.50 -1.06 2.83
CA THR A 678 -35.24 -1.27 4.25
C THR A 678 -33.81 -1.74 4.52
N GLN A 679 -33.21 -2.42 3.55
CA GLN A 679 -31.89 -3.05 3.65
C GLN A 679 -30.76 -2.04 3.47
N PHE A 680 -30.82 -1.18 2.44
CA PHE A 680 -29.73 -0.27 2.08
C PHE A 680 -30.05 1.20 2.34
N ASN A 681 -29.00 2.01 2.47
CA ASN A 681 -29.13 3.47 2.52
C ASN A 681 -28.93 4.07 1.12
N TRP A 682 -30.01 4.24 0.38
CA TRP A 682 -29.99 4.85 -0.95
C TRP A 682 -29.90 6.39 -0.85
N GLU A 683 -28.70 6.91 -1.00
CA GLU A 683 -28.47 8.35 -1.13
C GLU A 683 -28.91 8.87 -2.51
N TRP A 684 -29.20 10.17 -2.59
CA TRP A 684 -29.62 10.83 -3.83
C TRP A 684 -28.62 10.61 -4.97
N THR A 685 -27.32 10.60 -4.67
CA THR A 685 -26.24 10.36 -5.63
C THR A 685 -26.43 9.05 -6.42
N TYR A 686 -26.85 7.97 -5.75
CA TYR A 686 -27.00 6.66 -6.37
C TYR A 686 -28.29 6.50 -7.18
N VAL A 687 -29.37 7.18 -6.77
CA VAL A 687 -30.68 7.06 -7.41
C VAL A 687 -30.97 8.19 -8.41
N LYS A 688 -30.13 9.23 -8.46
CA LYS A 688 -30.21 10.34 -9.42
C LYS A 688 -30.29 9.86 -10.88
N PRO A 689 -29.51 8.86 -11.35
CA PRO A 689 -29.64 8.36 -12.71
C PRO A 689 -31.04 7.82 -13.04
N VAL A 690 -31.68 7.14 -12.07
CA VAL A 690 -33.05 6.63 -12.21
C VAL A 690 -34.04 7.79 -12.36
N TYR A 691 -33.88 8.85 -11.56
CA TYR A 691 -34.74 10.04 -11.64
C TYR A 691 -34.61 10.75 -12.99
N ILE A 692 -33.36 10.93 -13.48
CA ILE A 692 -33.10 11.57 -14.78
C ILE A 692 -33.70 10.74 -15.91
N ALA A 693 -33.50 9.42 -15.91
CA ALA A 693 -34.10 8.53 -16.91
C ALA A 693 -35.63 8.55 -16.85
N ALA A 694 -36.22 8.58 -15.65
CA ALA A 694 -37.66 8.71 -15.47
C ALA A 694 -38.21 10.07 -15.95
N GLU A 695 -37.45 11.15 -15.79
CA GLU A 695 -37.82 12.46 -16.30
C GLU A 695 -37.78 12.51 -17.83
N GLN A 696 -36.74 11.92 -18.45
CA GLN A 696 -36.63 11.80 -19.90
C GLN A 696 -37.75 10.95 -20.52
N LEU A 697 -38.18 9.90 -19.83
CA LEU A 697 -39.26 9.00 -20.27
C LEU A 697 -40.66 9.46 -19.83
N GLY A 698 -40.77 10.52 -19.05
CA GLY A 698 -42.06 11.02 -18.53
C GLY A 698 -42.72 10.12 -17.48
N ASP A 699 -41.97 9.20 -16.85
CA ASP A 699 -42.49 8.24 -15.87
C ASP A 699 -42.65 8.87 -14.48
N GLU A 700 -43.87 9.30 -14.16
CA GLU A 700 -44.23 9.84 -12.84
C GLU A 700 -44.21 8.79 -11.71
N TYR A 701 -44.39 7.51 -12.02
CA TYR A 701 -44.36 6.46 -11.02
C TYR A 701 -42.93 6.26 -10.51
N ALA A 702 -41.97 6.12 -11.41
CA ALA A 702 -40.56 5.99 -11.05
C ALA A 702 -40.04 7.20 -10.26
N LYS A 703 -40.43 8.42 -10.63
CA LYS A 703 -40.11 9.65 -9.87
C LYS A 703 -40.65 9.62 -8.44
N LYS A 704 -41.88 9.13 -8.23
CA LYS A 704 -42.46 8.96 -6.89
C LYS A 704 -41.71 7.91 -6.07
N VAL A 705 -41.32 6.79 -6.67
CA VAL A 705 -40.55 5.73 -6.01
C VAL A 705 -39.20 6.25 -5.53
N VAL A 706 -38.45 6.96 -6.39
CA VAL A 706 -37.15 7.56 -6.00
C VAL A 706 -37.32 8.54 -4.83
N ARG A 707 -38.32 9.42 -4.89
CA ARG A 707 -38.60 10.38 -3.80
C ARG A 707 -38.96 9.69 -2.48
N ARG A 708 -39.66 8.55 -2.53
CA ARG A 708 -40.03 7.75 -1.35
C ARG A 708 -38.81 7.12 -0.70
N VAL A 709 -37.97 6.44 -1.48
CA VAL A 709 -36.80 5.73 -0.97
C VAL A 709 -35.80 6.70 -0.31
N VAL A 710 -35.61 7.89 -0.89
CA VAL A 710 -34.77 8.95 -0.30
C VAL A 710 -35.43 9.65 0.90
N ARG A 711 -36.76 9.51 1.10
CA ARG A 711 -37.51 10.12 2.21
C ARG A 711 -37.43 9.33 3.51
N ASN A 712 -37.28 8.02 3.43
CA ASN A 712 -37.50 7.15 4.58
C ASN A 712 -36.38 7.16 5.63
N LYS A 713 -35.22 7.80 5.37
CA LYS A 713 -34.18 7.98 6.40
C LYS A 713 -33.54 9.37 6.28
N LYS A 714 -33.42 10.07 7.41
CA LYS A 714 -32.98 11.47 7.55
C LYS A 714 -31.68 11.78 6.80
N SER A 715 -31.79 12.22 5.55
CA SER A 715 -30.75 13.05 4.94
C SER A 715 -30.92 14.49 5.45
N LYS A 716 -29.89 15.01 6.11
CA LYS A 716 -29.76 16.42 6.57
C LYS A 716 -29.96 17.46 5.45
N TRP A 717 -30.10 17.04 4.20
CA TRP A 717 -30.27 17.88 3.02
C TRP A 717 -31.70 18.43 2.80
N ARG A 718 -32.69 18.01 3.60
CA ARG A 718 -34.12 18.27 3.32
C ARG A 718 -34.63 19.70 3.58
N GLU A 719 -33.88 20.59 4.20
CA GLU A 719 -34.40 21.93 4.50
C GLU A 719 -34.15 22.96 3.39
N GLU A 720 -33.15 22.79 2.52
CA GLU A 720 -32.80 23.85 1.56
C GLU A 720 -33.42 23.72 0.17
N TYR A 721 -33.83 22.51 -0.25
CA TYR A 721 -34.31 22.30 -1.64
C TYR A 721 -35.83 22.12 -1.78
N LEU A 722 -36.52 21.63 -0.75
CA LEU A 722 -37.97 21.38 -0.84
C LEU A 722 -38.84 22.59 -0.46
N GLN A 723 -38.26 23.70 0.00
CA GLN A 723 -38.97 24.97 0.19
C GLN A 723 -38.86 25.92 -1.02
N GLY A 724 -38.21 25.49 -2.10
CA GLY A 724 -37.96 26.29 -3.31
C GLY A 724 -38.68 25.83 -4.58
N MET A 725 -39.62 24.88 -4.47
CA MET A 725 -40.55 24.52 -5.55
C MET A 725 -41.92 25.13 -5.30
#